data_AF-A0AAN9TL95-F1
#
_entry.id   AF-A0AAN9TL95-F1
#
_cell.length_a   1.000
_cell.length_b   1.000
_cell.length_c   1.000
_cell.angle_alpha   90.00
_cell.angle_beta   90.00
_cell.angle_gamma   90.00
#
_symmetry.space_group_name_H-M   'P 1'
#
loop_
_entity.id
_entity.type
_entity.pdbx_description
1 polymer ?
#
loop_
_entity_poly.entity_id
_entity_poly.type
_entity_poly.pdbx_seq_one_letter_code
_entity_poly.pdbx_strand_id
1 'polypeptide(L)'
;MASYQPPTKPQPSVESTTAVNTLSNSNSTPEIQKCLALLDEGKSKVVTNQTDIVFLLGMTGSGKTTLVKFLATNNDNLRSEEVAENIGEYVITDSDQKISSSPILSQTIFPEQYLDPESQIPFNDGPGFSDTRGLAVDIAGAYFVNKVISESNKIRFILTVNYSSVRRGMDRGDFLELLKHVLHVIKNVDRYLDGIGLVVTKVDNQMMKKDGEMVLVPNETVLENIAKFLIEFKSNIPNVAHGSTAENISKLVAALLHKKDSNYTKIAIFRRPDEAGPISHIQALQDSKTVIKKMIRENLKATSVRKEDFGFAISEESKNKLHDVVASINENIANMIRNVCKSKALIYEAETAKSVDIYEAHKVLQSDFEKLRNWLVNKSDDMALQDFMDDLLTVSQSMKAPFSDDEKNHIIHEGENISFLETINEKKFKGSAFAWKMGLESYLNYLKESAHWYKYMTIWHTVLTSYSVQKKQNDFSYLLNHRVVDLYDEQFVKFFTFCQSLTGELDGFQSVRIDSNKMDQFNRILETTLRPDTTVTFNEKTKTLVVRGKFIKLSEHVNSQKNLPKANFVNVFASEKLFIDVGFNKPNDNLQTFYLAAPTWEVIGTVHIKLDGEKGCCKSQDRALDGDRFSQTGHNGMPGAPGKSAANFIGLVNTVINGESMKITANGGEGSAGQDGGNGDKGYDGDSPITKNTWGSCNGNNFNRFSSRQLGGFVRRVYCIYGDRGSDGGNGGNGGVGGLGGLPGKIGFPVKQPLNIRTEASKGADGAPGSGGEGGEGGKAGRSWNHQKMMWWWRDASCSRSQRLADEYGDCANTDYLRDGHRGHRGYDGANWYGVQEATYTVLANSEATIKEYREFLLQESNNDSISRNSKIEFLSKFDNLPKSKNLYNFARIKRMARMDKLPTNRVKRNSPLDNDKPKWIKTDCFQAPQWPITEKIGHAQTTTDMSVTSIPFTDMLILTDLLIRKLNQTRPNYFQSCTIDDVEVRGCAIQILSIFQKTLANIYGVKDGESMDIDGISVIEKLEKEIRNGSPQNISKILLDSIDNEMPQRKEELRRQLITELELESL
;
A
#
# COMPACT_ATOMS: atom_id res chain seq x y z
N MET A 1 -5.17 44.79 48.37
CA MET A 1 -5.19 45.51 47.07
C MET A 1 -3.98 45.01 46.28
N ALA A 2 -4.04 44.31 45.16
CA ALA A 2 -5.14 43.84 44.32
C ALA A 2 -4.85 42.39 43.89
N SER A 3 -5.91 41.65 43.58
CA SER A 3 -6.00 40.19 43.42
C SER A 3 -5.44 39.67 42.09
N TYR A 4 -4.75 38.54 42.20
CA TYR A 4 -4.27 37.66 41.13
C TYR A 4 -5.45 36.90 40.49
N GLN A 5 -5.60 36.95 39.16
CA GLN A 5 -6.46 36.03 38.38
C GLN A 5 -5.57 35.18 37.45
N PRO A 6 -5.80 33.86 37.35
CA PRO A 6 -5.08 32.99 36.42
C PRO A 6 -5.65 33.07 34.99
N PRO A 7 -4.83 32.81 33.95
CA PRO A 7 -5.26 32.91 32.56
C PRO A 7 -6.20 31.75 32.18
N THR A 8 -7.26 32.12 31.46
CA THR A 8 -8.26 31.24 30.87
C THR A 8 -7.66 30.42 29.70
N LYS A 9 -8.04 29.14 29.64
CA LYS A 9 -7.74 28.20 28.55
C LYS A 9 -8.24 28.75 27.20
N PRO A 10 -7.51 28.57 26.09
CA PRO A 10 -8.08 28.75 24.76
C PRO A 10 -8.97 27.54 24.41
N GLN A 11 -10.22 27.83 24.04
CA GLN A 11 -11.10 26.88 23.37
C GLN A 11 -10.58 26.58 21.95
N PRO A 12 -10.74 25.34 21.44
CA PRO A 12 -10.42 25.02 20.05
C PRO A 12 -11.55 25.52 19.14
N SER A 13 -11.24 26.49 18.29
CA SER A 13 -12.09 26.87 17.16
C SER A 13 -12.01 25.79 16.09
N VAL A 14 -13.08 25.02 15.94
CA VAL A 14 -13.36 24.17 14.79
C VAL A 14 -13.99 25.05 13.72
N GLU A 15 -13.21 25.45 12.71
CA GLU A 15 -13.71 25.93 11.42
C GLU A 15 -12.65 25.60 10.36
N SER A 16 -12.86 24.51 9.62
CA SER A 16 -12.08 24.16 8.44
C SER A 16 -12.97 23.41 7.45
N THR A 17 -13.78 24.15 6.69
CA THR A 17 -14.26 23.77 5.35
C THR A 17 -15.05 24.95 4.76
N THR A 18 -14.34 25.88 4.14
CA THR A 18 -14.79 26.77 3.04
C THR A 18 -13.63 27.71 2.67
N ALA A 19 -12.52 27.14 2.19
CA ALA A 19 -11.42 27.90 1.58
C ALA A 19 -11.49 27.79 0.05
N VAL A 20 -12.63 28.17 -0.52
CA VAL A 20 -12.75 28.58 -1.93
C VAL A 20 -13.62 29.83 -1.90
N ASN A 21 -12.99 30.98 -1.65
CA ASN A 21 -13.44 32.33 -2.05
C ASN A 21 -12.65 33.38 -1.26
N THR A 22 -11.44 33.69 -1.73
CA THR A 22 -10.87 35.06 -1.81
C THR A 22 -9.44 34.96 -2.33
N LEU A 23 -9.30 34.91 -3.65
CA LEU A 23 -8.03 35.12 -4.35
C LEU A 23 -7.90 36.63 -4.63
N SER A 24 -7.17 37.35 -3.78
CA SER A 24 -6.71 38.70 -4.08
C SER A 24 -5.26 38.85 -3.64
N ASN A 25 -4.33 38.70 -4.59
CA ASN A 25 -2.91 39.04 -4.41
C ASN A 25 -2.49 39.95 -5.57
N SER A 26 -2.27 41.23 -5.27
CA SER A 26 -1.96 42.29 -6.24
C SER A 26 -0.50 42.74 -6.16
N ASN A 27 0.35 42.17 -7.03
CA ASN A 27 1.57 42.84 -7.49
C ASN A 27 1.39 43.49 -8.86
N SER A 28 0.24 43.27 -9.51
CA SER A 28 -0.11 43.94 -10.77
C SER A 28 -0.53 45.39 -10.53
N THR A 29 -0.10 46.30 -11.38
CA THR A 29 -0.54 47.70 -11.33
C THR A 29 -2.08 47.77 -11.45
N PRO A 30 -2.75 48.70 -10.74
CA PRO A 30 -4.22 48.81 -10.72
C PRO A 30 -4.87 48.84 -12.12
N GLU A 31 -4.15 49.40 -13.10
CA GLU A 31 -4.60 49.50 -14.49
C GLU A 31 -4.65 48.15 -15.21
N ILE A 32 -3.74 47.22 -14.89
CA ILE A 32 -3.71 45.86 -15.47
C ILE A 32 -4.85 45.01 -14.92
N GLN A 33 -5.09 45.08 -13.61
CA GLN A 33 -6.22 44.39 -12.98
C GLN A 33 -7.55 44.87 -13.54
N LYS A 34 -7.68 46.19 -13.75
CA LYS A 34 -8.83 46.78 -14.42
C LYS A 34 -9.00 46.25 -15.85
N CYS A 35 -7.91 46.07 -16.60
CA CYS A 35 -7.96 45.49 -17.95
C CYS A 35 -8.48 44.05 -17.94
N LEU A 36 -7.95 43.20 -17.06
CA LEU A 36 -8.40 41.80 -16.94
C LEU A 36 -9.86 41.71 -16.52
N ALA A 37 -10.28 42.50 -15.52
CA ALA A 37 -11.66 42.56 -15.08
C ALA A 37 -12.62 42.99 -16.21
N LEU A 38 -12.23 43.95 -17.04
CA LEU A 38 -13.04 44.37 -18.20
C LEU A 38 -13.10 43.31 -19.30
N LEU A 39 -12.02 42.56 -19.53
CA LEU A 39 -12.03 41.44 -20.48
C LEU A 39 -12.98 40.32 -20.01
N ASP A 40 -12.96 39.96 -18.73
CA ASP A 40 -13.87 38.96 -18.18
C ASP A 40 -15.33 39.45 -18.14
N GLU A 41 -15.56 40.70 -17.73
CA GLU A 41 -16.90 41.30 -17.71
C GLU A 41 -17.50 41.32 -19.13
N GLY A 42 -16.72 41.75 -20.13
CA GLY A 42 -17.18 41.82 -21.50
C GLY A 42 -17.46 40.46 -22.13
N LYS A 43 -16.78 39.37 -21.72
CA LYS A 43 -17.10 38.00 -22.17
C LYS A 43 -18.56 37.64 -21.85
N SER A 44 -19.12 38.15 -20.75
CA SER A 44 -20.51 37.90 -20.33
C SER A 44 -21.53 38.88 -20.94
N LYS A 45 -21.10 40.11 -21.27
CA LYS A 45 -22.00 41.20 -21.71
C LYS A 45 -22.11 41.34 -23.22
N VAL A 46 -21.10 40.97 -23.97
CA VAL A 46 -21.06 41.16 -25.42
C VAL A 46 -21.77 40.02 -26.12
N VAL A 47 -22.87 40.34 -26.80
CA VAL A 47 -23.63 39.39 -27.61
C VAL A 47 -22.97 39.28 -28.98
N THR A 48 -22.54 38.07 -29.33
CA THR A 48 -22.02 37.77 -30.67
C THR A 48 -22.87 36.70 -31.34
N ASN A 49 -23.43 37.03 -32.50
CA ASN A 49 -24.29 36.14 -33.28
C ASN A 49 -23.87 36.22 -34.75
N GLN A 50 -23.91 35.09 -35.47
CA GLN A 50 -23.66 35.01 -36.91
C GLN A 50 -24.82 35.63 -37.72
N THR A 51 -24.98 36.95 -37.65
CA THR A 51 -26.04 37.71 -38.34
C THR A 51 -25.47 38.83 -39.20
N ASP A 52 -26.31 39.40 -40.06
CA ASP A 52 -25.98 40.59 -40.84
C ASP A 52 -26.17 41.84 -39.97
N ILE A 53 -25.13 42.65 -39.75
CA ILE A 53 -25.16 43.76 -38.78
C ILE A 53 -24.86 45.13 -39.40
N VAL A 54 -25.30 46.19 -38.71
CA VAL A 54 -24.86 47.58 -38.94
C VAL A 54 -23.99 47.98 -37.75
N PHE A 55 -22.76 48.40 -38.00
CA PHE A 55 -21.80 48.77 -36.94
C PHE A 55 -21.44 50.25 -37.02
N LEU A 56 -21.57 50.96 -35.90
CA LEU A 56 -21.25 52.38 -35.83
C LEU A 56 -19.82 52.60 -35.33
N LEU A 57 -19.06 53.38 -36.09
CA LEU A 57 -17.70 53.81 -35.75
C LEU A 57 -17.64 55.34 -35.64
N GLY A 58 -16.80 55.86 -34.76
CA GLY A 58 -16.76 57.29 -34.49
C GLY A 58 -15.94 57.63 -33.25
N MET A 59 -15.42 58.86 -33.21
CA MET A 59 -14.74 59.39 -32.02
C MET A 59 -15.66 59.39 -30.80
N THR A 60 -15.08 59.41 -29.59
CA THR A 60 -15.87 59.63 -28.36
C THR A 60 -16.68 60.92 -28.46
N GLY A 61 -17.96 60.88 -28.08
CA GLY A 61 -18.86 62.03 -28.16
C GLY A 61 -19.38 62.39 -29.57
N SER A 62 -19.14 61.58 -30.61
CA SER A 62 -19.66 61.79 -31.97
C SER A 62 -21.17 61.54 -32.13
N GLY A 63 -21.87 61.10 -31.07
CA GLY A 63 -23.31 60.84 -31.09
C GLY A 63 -23.74 59.45 -31.58
N LYS A 64 -22.85 58.44 -31.53
CA LYS A 64 -23.15 57.05 -31.91
C LYS A 64 -24.34 56.46 -31.14
N THR A 65 -24.26 56.44 -29.81
CA THR A 65 -25.30 55.90 -28.93
C THR A 65 -26.65 56.59 -29.16
N THR A 66 -26.64 57.92 -29.26
CA THR A 66 -27.83 58.72 -29.59
C THR A 66 -28.41 58.30 -30.94
N LEU A 67 -27.57 58.15 -31.97
CA LEU A 67 -27.99 57.76 -33.31
C LEU A 67 -28.53 56.33 -33.34
N VAL A 68 -27.89 55.36 -32.70
CA VAL A 68 -28.36 53.97 -32.66
C VAL A 68 -29.72 53.89 -31.99
N LYS A 69 -29.87 54.48 -30.80
CA LYS A 69 -31.17 54.50 -30.10
C LYS A 69 -32.24 55.17 -30.94
N PHE A 70 -31.90 56.28 -31.59
CA PHE A 70 -32.82 57.00 -32.46
C PHE A 70 -33.29 56.18 -33.69
N LEU A 71 -32.40 55.37 -34.26
CA LEU A 71 -32.70 54.56 -35.45
C LEU A 71 -33.39 53.24 -35.10
N ALA A 72 -32.93 52.57 -34.03
CA ALA A 72 -33.25 51.19 -33.70
C ALA A 72 -34.26 51.03 -32.55
N THR A 73 -34.77 52.11 -31.96
CA THR A 73 -35.85 52.03 -30.96
C THR A 73 -37.11 52.77 -31.44
N ASN A 74 -38.22 52.57 -30.72
CA ASN A 74 -39.46 53.31 -30.94
C ASN A 74 -39.37 54.79 -30.52
N ASN A 75 -38.23 55.22 -29.97
CA ASN A 75 -37.96 56.57 -29.46
C ASN A 75 -38.80 57.00 -28.25
N ASP A 76 -39.56 56.08 -27.63
CA ASP A 76 -40.42 56.37 -26.47
C ASP A 76 -39.61 56.91 -25.26
N ASN A 77 -38.34 56.51 -25.16
CA ASN A 77 -37.43 56.91 -24.07
C ASN A 77 -36.55 58.13 -24.41
N LEU A 78 -36.60 58.65 -25.65
CA LEU A 78 -35.76 59.76 -26.07
C LEU A 78 -36.53 61.08 -26.09
N ARG A 79 -35.97 62.10 -25.44
CA ARG A 79 -36.58 63.44 -25.37
C ARG A 79 -35.58 64.52 -25.74
N SER A 80 -36.10 65.62 -26.23
CA SER A 80 -35.38 66.86 -26.47
C SER A 80 -35.61 67.79 -25.30
N GLU A 81 -34.52 68.25 -24.68
CA GLU A 81 -34.52 69.20 -23.57
C GLU A 81 -33.70 70.43 -23.94
N GLU A 82 -34.13 71.61 -23.48
CA GLU A 82 -33.35 72.83 -23.67
C GLU A 82 -32.12 72.81 -22.76
N VAL A 83 -30.94 73.12 -23.30
CA VAL A 83 -29.66 73.07 -22.58
C VAL A 83 -29.65 74.03 -21.38
N ALA A 84 -30.31 75.18 -21.53
CA ALA A 84 -30.62 76.11 -20.46
C ALA A 84 -31.78 77.01 -20.90
N GLU A 85 -32.54 77.55 -19.93
CA GLU A 85 -33.75 78.34 -20.19
C GLU A 85 -33.50 79.50 -21.17
N ASN A 86 -34.30 79.56 -22.25
CA ASN A 86 -34.35 80.63 -23.25
C ASN A 86 -33.06 80.84 -24.06
N ILE A 87 -32.20 79.82 -24.18
CA ILE A 87 -31.02 79.88 -25.06
C ILE A 87 -31.36 79.40 -26.48
N GLY A 88 -32.45 78.63 -26.64
CA GLY A 88 -32.85 78.06 -27.93
C GLY A 88 -31.91 76.96 -28.43
N GLU A 89 -31.12 76.37 -27.54
CA GLU A 89 -30.28 75.21 -27.82
C GLU A 89 -30.88 73.97 -27.16
N TYR A 90 -31.04 72.90 -27.94
CA TYR A 90 -31.64 71.65 -27.46
C TYR A 90 -30.67 70.48 -27.55
N VAL A 91 -30.77 69.57 -26.60
CA VAL A 91 -29.99 68.33 -26.51
C VAL A 91 -30.92 67.12 -26.37
N ILE A 92 -30.50 65.99 -26.92
CA ILE A 92 -31.22 64.73 -26.79
C ILE A 92 -30.81 64.05 -25.48
N THR A 93 -31.79 63.81 -24.62
CA THR A 93 -31.66 63.06 -23.37
C THR A 93 -32.42 61.73 -23.47
N ASP A 94 -32.10 60.84 -22.54
CA ASP A 94 -32.68 59.50 -22.44
C ASP A 94 -33.03 59.20 -20.98
N SER A 95 -34.21 58.64 -20.75
CA SER A 95 -34.67 58.24 -19.41
C SER A 95 -33.74 57.21 -18.75
N ASP A 96 -33.06 56.39 -19.56
CA ASP A 96 -32.17 55.34 -19.07
C ASP A 96 -30.76 55.85 -18.73
N GLN A 97 -30.52 57.17 -18.85
CA GLN A 97 -29.23 57.85 -18.60
C GLN A 97 -28.01 57.29 -19.37
N LYS A 98 -28.23 56.46 -20.40
CA LYS A 98 -27.15 55.90 -21.25
C LYS A 98 -26.54 56.93 -22.20
N ILE A 99 -27.28 57.99 -22.52
CA ILE A 99 -26.77 59.14 -23.29
C ILE A 99 -26.22 60.15 -22.28
N SER A 100 -24.89 60.34 -22.24
CA SER A 100 -24.27 61.29 -21.31
C SER A 100 -24.58 62.74 -21.68
N SER A 101 -25.00 63.54 -20.70
CA SER A 101 -25.12 65.00 -20.84
C SER A 101 -23.75 65.72 -20.81
N SER A 102 -22.69 65.02 -20.40
CA SER A 102 -21.30 65.51 -20.43
C SER A 102 -20.53 64.93 -21.61
N PRO A 103 -19.78 65.75 -22.39
CA PRO A 103 -18.91 65.28 -23.46
C PRO A 103 -17.61 64.61 -22.97
N ILE A 104 -17.33 64.63 -21.66
CA ILE A 104 -16.04 64.21 -21.08
C ILE A 104 -16.01 62.72 -20.68
N LEU A 105 -17.18 62.10 -20.42
CA LEU A 105 -17.27 60.72 -19.93
C LEU A 105 -18.19 59.89 -20.83
N SER A 106 -17.59 59.08 -21.72
CA SER A 106 -18.30 58.01 -22.42
C SER A 106 -18.80 56.97 -21.41
N GLN A 107 -20.00 56.42 -21.60
CA GLN A 107 -20.51 55.29 -20.79
C GLN A 107 -20.33 53.93 -21.49
N THR A 108 -20.25 53.91 -22.82
CA THR A 108 -20.11 52.68 -23.62
C THR A 108 -18.67 52.15 -23.52
N ILE A 109 -18.47 51.04 -22.81
CA ILE A 109 -17.18 50.32 -22.70
C ILE A 109 -17.15 49.12 -23.66
N PHE A 110 -18.29 48.45 -23.81
CA PHE A 110 -18.48 47.29 -24.67
C PHE A 110 -19.45 47.62 -25.80
N PRO A 111 -19.32 46.99 -26.99
CA PRO A 111 -20.32 47.12 -28.03
C PRO A 111 -21.70 46.66 -27.54
N GLU A 112 -22.71 47.51 -27.70
CA GLU A 112 -24.09 47.19 -27.34
C GLU A 112 -24.94 46.99 -28.60
N GLN A 113 -25.77 45.94 -28.60
CA GLN A 113 -26.63 45.60 -29.72
C GLN A 113 -28.07 46.11 -29.50
N TYR A 114 -28.63 46.73 -30.54
CA TYR A 114 -30.00 47.24 -30.59
C TYR A 114 -30.70 46.70 -31.86
N LEU A 115 -31.90 46.15 -31.73
CA LEU A 115 -32.64 45.59 -32.86
C LEU A 115 -33.59 46.63 -33.44
N ASP A 116 -33.44 46.96 -34.73
CA ASP A 116 -34.40 47.84 -35.40
C ASP A 116 -35.77 47.14 -35.53
N PRO A 117 -36.85 47.71 -34.96
CA PRO A 117 -38.14 47.04 -34.87
C PRO A 117 -38.74 46.71 -36.24
N GLU A 118 -38.44 47.51 -37.26
CA GLU A 118 -38.97 47.32 -38.61
C GLU A 118 -38.22 46.23 -39.40
N SER A 119 -36.88 46.28 -39.44
CA SER A 119 -36.08 45.38 -40.29
C SER A 119 -35.52 44.17 -39.56
N GLN A 120 -35.56 44.18 -38.23
CA GLN A 120 -34.89 43.20 -37.36
C GLN A 120 -33.37 43.11 -37.58
N ILE A 121 -32.78 44.10 -38.27
CA ILE A 121 -31.33 44.18 -38.45
C ILE A 121 -30.70 44.71 -37.15
N PRO A 122 -29.70 44.01 -36.57
CA PRO A 122 -28.99 44.50 -35.40
C PRO A 122 -28.07 45.68 -35.73
N PHE A 123 -28.25 46.76 -34.97
CA PHE A 123 -27.36 47.90 -34.89
C PHE A 123 -26.43 47.74 -33.69
N ASN A 124 -25.13 47.88 -33.90
CA ASN A 124 -24.13 47.77 -32.84
C ASN A 124 -23.51 49.14 -32.59
N ASP A 125 -23.69 49.63 -31.37
CA ASP A 125 -23.06 50.84 -30.86
C ASP A 125 -21.67 50.49 -30.32
N GLY A 126 -20.62 50.91 -31.03
CA GLY A 126 -19.24 50.68 -30.61
C GLY A 126 -18.74 51.71 -29.59
N PRO A 127 -17.76 51.36 -28.73
CA PRO A 127 -17.03 52.34 -27.93
C PRO A 127 -16.41 53.42 -28.83
N GLY A 128 -16.23 54.62 -28.27
CA GLY A 128 -15.59 55.71 -29.00
C GLY A 128 -14.11 55.49 -29.20
N PHE A 129 -13.59 55.89 -30.37
CA PHE A 129 -12.14 55.94 -30.56
C PHE A 129 -11.50 57.01 -29.66
N SER A 130 -10.22 56.79 -29.33
CA SER A 130 -9.41 57.66 -28.46
C SER A 130 -10.06 57.93 -27.10
N ASP A 131 -10.63 56.89 -26.48
CA ASP A 131 -11.21 56.98 -25.15
C ASP A 131 -10.13 57.18 -24.09
N THR A 132 -10.19 58.31 -23.37
CA THR A 132 -9.17 58.72 -22.40
C THR A 132 -9.33 58.04 -21.02
N ARG A 133 -10.23 57.07 -20.86
CA ARG A 133 -10.51 56.39 -19.58
C ARG A 133 -9.46 55.33 -19.16
N GLY A 134 -8.38 55.21 -19.92
CA GLY A 134 -7.19 54.42 -19.58
C GLY A 134 -6.95 53.21 -20.48
N LEU A 135 -5.78 52.60 -20.32
CA LEU A 135 -5.27 51.44 -21.06
C LEU A 135 -6.28 50.30 -21.11
N ALA A 136 -6.91 50.03 -19.95
CA ALA A 136 -7.84 48.93 -19.78
C ALA A 136 -9.07 49.03 -20.69
N VAL A 137 -9.62 50.24 -20.83
CA VAL A 137 -10.82 50.50 -21.65
C VAL A 137 -10.48 50.45 -23.14
N ASP A 138 -9.30 50.96 -23.52
CA ASP A 138 -8.83 50.94 -24.90
C ASP A 138 -8.60 49.50 -25.40
N ILE A 139 -7.91 48.66 -24.62
CA ILE A 139 -7.66 47.25 -24.97
C ILE A 139 -8.97 46.45 -25.03
N ALA A 140 -9.80 46.53 -23.98
CA ALA A 140 -11.05 45.78 -23.93
C ALA A 140 -12.04 46.24 -25.01
N GLY A 141 -12.18 47.55 -25.22
CA GLY A 141 -13.04 48.11 -26.26
C GLY A 141 -12.64 47.65 -27.66
N ALA A 142 -11.35 47.75 -28.00
CA ALA A 142 -10.84 47.31 -29.28
C ALA A 142 -11.04 45.79 -29.51
N TYR A 143 -10.87 44.98 -28.47
CA TYR A 143 -11.13 43.55 -28.53
C TYR A 143 -12.57 43.24 -28.92
N PHE A 144 -13.52 43.76 -28.16
CA PHE A 144 -14.92 43.41 -28.35
C PHE A 144 -15.49 44.00 -29.64
N VAL A 145 -15.00 45.16 -30.10
CA VAL A 145 -15.31 45.68 -31.44
C VAL A 145 -14.88 44.68 -32.51
N ASN A 146 -13.62 44.23 -32.48
CA ASN A 146 -13.12 43.24 -33.43
C ASN A 146 -13.89 41.92 -33.32
N LYS A 147 -14.19 41.46 -32.10
CA LYS A 147 -14.95 40.23 -31.84
C LYS A 147 -16.34 40.29 -32.48
N VAL A 148 -17.12 41.34 -32.23
CA VAL A 148 -18.47 41.52 -32.82
C VAL A 148 -18.41 41.60 -34.35
N ILE A 149 -17.43 42.33 -34.90
CA ILE A 149 -17.27 42.43 -36.36
C ILE A 149 -16.91 41.07 -36.96
N SER A 150 -15.92 40.37 -36.40
CA SER A 150 -15.34 39.14 -36.93
C SER A 150 -16.26 37.92 -36.83
N GLU A 151 -17.23 37.94 -35.91
CA GLU A 151 -18.23 36.88 -35.73
C GLU A 151 -19.54 37.15 -36.48
N SER A 152 -19.68 38.31 -37.14
CA SER A 152 -20.84 38.63 -37.98
C SER A 152 -20.74 38.03 -39.39
N ASN A 153 -21.88 37.78 -40.05
CA ASN A 153 -21.90 37.21 -41.41
C ASN A 153 -21.57 38.26 -42.47
N LYS A 154 -22.31 39.37 -42.43
CA LYS A 154 -22.12 40.52 -43.29
C LYS A 154 -22.24 41.79 -42.47
N ILE A 155 -21.53 42.81 -42.90
CA ILE A 155 -21.47 44.08 -42.17
C ILE A 155 -21.71 45.28 -43.10
N ARG A 156 -22.36 46.31 -42.53
CA ARG A 156 -22.37 47.69 -43.01
C ARG A 156 -21.77 48.57 -41.93
N PHE A 157 -20.98 49.55 -42.32
CA PHE A 157 -20.34 50.49 -41.41
C PHE A 157 -20.97 51.86 -41.53
N ILE A 158 -21.23 52.49 -40.39
CA ILE A 158 -21.68 53.88 -40.32
C ILE A 158 -20.65 54.67 -39.54
N LEU A 159 -19.98 55.57 -40.24
CA LEU A 159 -19.05 56.52 -39.65
C LEU A 159 -19.86 57.69 -39.11
N THR A 160 -19.61 58.06 -37.86
CA THR A 160 -20.25 59.21 -37.22
C THR A 160 -19.20 60.28 -36.95
N VAL A 161 -19.51 61.51 -37.34
CA VAL A 161 -18.63 62.66 -37.12
C VAL A 161 -19.46 63.88 -36.75
N ASN A 162 -18.95 64.71 -35.82
CA ASN A 162 -19.59 65.97 -35.49
C ASN A 162 -19.52 66.93 -36.69
N TYR A 163 -20.57 67.72 -36.91
CA TYR A 163 -20.61 68.72 -37.97
C TYR A 163 -19.45 69.72 -37.93
N SER A 164 -18.98 70.08 -36.73
CA SER A 164 -17.82 70.96 -36.52
C SER A 164 -16.54 70.45 -37.19
N SER A 165 -16.33 69.12 -37.22
CA SER A 165 -15.12 68.49 -37.76
C SER A 165 -15.13 68.37 -39.29
N VAL A 166 -16.28 68.62 -39.94
CA VAL A 166 -16.45 68.59 -41.40
C VAL A 166 -16.97 69.93 -41.96
N ARG A 167 -16.84 71.00 -41.18
CA ARG A 167 -17.18 72.37 -41.56
C ARG A 167 -15.94 73.09 -42.07
N ARG A 168 -16.08 73.83 -43.19
CA ARG A 168 -15.00 74.67 -43.73
C ARG A 168 -14.57 75.73 -42.72
N GLY A 169 -13.26 75.87 -42.54
CA GLY A 169 -12.65 76.87 -41.66
C GLY A 169 -12.50 76.46 -40.19
N MET A 170 -12.91 75.24 -39.82
CA MET A 170 -12.76 74.67 -38.47
C MET A 170 -11.61 73.64 -38.42
N ASP A 171 -11.28 73.16 -37.22
CA ASP A 171 -10.27 72.12 -37.00
C ASP A 171 -10.60 70.84 -37.79
N ARG A 172 -9.60 70.32 -38.50
CA ARG A 172 -9.68 69.17 -39.42
C ARG A 172 -9.12 67.89 -38.79
N GLY A 173 -8.51 67.98 -37.60
CA GLY A 173 -7.82 66.88 -36.92
C GLY A 173 -8.73 65.68 -36.66
N ASP A 174 -9.89 65.90 -36.04
CA ASP A 174 -10.82 64.83 -35.65
C ASP A 174 -11.27 63.94 -36.81
N PHE A 175 -11.52 64.53 -37.98
CA PHE A 175 -11.96 63.76 -39.14
C PHE A 175 -10.83 62.90 -39.70
N LEU A 176 -9.61 63.43 -39.77
CA LEU A 176 -8.44 62.65 -40.18
C LEU A 176 -8.17 61.51 -39.19
N GLU A 177 -8.27 61.78 -37.88
CA GLU A 177 -8.07 60.79 -36.83
C GLU A 177 -9.12 59.67 -36.92
N LEU A 178 -10.39 60.02 -37.13
CA LEU A 178 -11.45 59.04 -37.39
C LEU A 178 -11.09 58.11 -38.55
N LEU A 179 -10.65 58.67 -39.69
CA LEU A 179 -10.30 57.85 -40.86
C LEU A 179 -9.09 56.95 -40.59
N LYS A 180 -8.09 57.42 -39.83
CA LYS A 180 -6.95 56.58 -39.40
C LYS A 180 -7.41 55.41 -38.54
N HIS A 181 -8.28 55.65 -37.56
CA HIS A 181 -8.85 54.59 -36.71
C HIS A 181 -9.69 53.59 -37.51
N VAL A 182 -10.49 54.08 -38.47
CA VAL A 182 -11.25 53.21 -39.37
C VAL A 182 -10.33 52.28 -40.17
N LEU A 183 -9.16 52.75 -40.61
CA LEU A 183 -8.18 51.90 -41.31
C LEU A 183 -7.44 50.91 -40.40
N HIS A 184 -7.34 51.19 -39.09
CA HIS A 184 -6.87 50.21 -38.12
C HIS A 184 -7.91 49.11 -37.84
N VAL A 185 -9.20 49.46 -37.85
CA VAL A 185 -10.29 48.48 -37.74
C VAL A 185 -10.48 47.69 -39.04
N ILE A 186 -10.46 48.34 -40.21
CA ILE A 186 -10.72 47.75 -41.53
C ILE A 186 -9.43 47.75 -42.35
N LYS A 187 -8.61 46.69 -42.17
CA LYS A 187 -7.31 46.53 -42.86
C LYS A 187 -7.50 46.45 -44.38
N ASN A 188 -8.56 45.78 -44.85
CA ASN A 188 -8.86 45.61 -46.27
C ASN A 188 -10.03 46.52 -46.73
N VAL A 189 -9.82 47.83 -46.65
CA VAL A 189 -10.88 48.84 -46.89
C VAL A 189 -11.56 48.69 -48.25
N ASP A 190 -10.84 48.26 -49.28
CA ASP A 190 -11.33 48.17 -50.66
C ASP A 190 -12.57 47.28 -50.79
N ARG A 191 -12.68 46.22 -49.98
CA ARG A 191 -13.84 45.33 -49.99
C ARG A 191 -15.10 45.95 -49.39
N TYR A 192 -14.93 46.93 -48.50
CA TYR A 192 -16.01 47.49 -47.68
C TYR A 192 -16.45 48.88 -48.13
N LEU A 193 -15.81 49.49 -49.13
CA LEU A 193 -16.15 50.84 -49.64
C LEU A 193 -17.64 51.02 -50.01
N ASP A 194 -18.31 49.95 -50.46
CA ASP A 194 -19.74 49.97 -50.78
C ASP A 194 -20.67 49.78 -49.58
N GLY A 195 -20.14 49.28 -48.48
CA GLY A 195 -20.85 49.09 -47.22
C GLY A 195 -20.64 50.20 -46.19
N ILE A 196 -19.84 51.23 -46.50
CA ILE A 196 -19.52 52.33 -45.57
C ILE A 196 -20.33 53.59 -45.91
N GLY A 197 -21.05 54.14 -44.93
CA GLY A 197 -21.73 55.43 -45.01
C GLY A 197 -21.25 56.41 -43.93
N LEU A 198 -21.49 57.70 -44.13
CA LEU A 198 -21.17 58.78 -43.19
C LEU A 198 -22.44 59.46 -42.70
N VAL A 199 -22.63 59.52 -41.38
CA VAL A 199 -23.66 60.33 -40.74
C VAL A 199 -22.98 61.48 -40.01
N VAL A 200 -23.25 62.70 -40.46
CA VAL A 200 -22.76 63.91 -39.82
C VAL A 200 -23.76 64.34 -38.76
N THR A 201 -23.34 64.26 -37.49
CA THR A 201 -24.19 64.48 -36.32
C THR A 201 -24.04 65.89 -35.77
N LYS A 202 -24.95 66.29 -34.87
CA LYS A 202 -24.96 67.61 -34.22
C LYS A 202 -24.96 68.77 -35.22
N VAL A 203 -25.64 68.58 -36.35
CA VAL A 203 -25.79 69.63 -37.36
C VAL A 203 -26.69 70.72 -36.79
N ASP A 204 -26.18 71.95 -36.75
CA ASP A 204 -26.90 73.10 -36.21
C ASP A 204 -28.09 73.50 -37.11
N ASN A 205 -29.16 73.99 -36.51
CA ASN A 205 -30.32 74.54 -37.23
C ASN A 205 -30.02 75.94 -37.75
N GLN A 206 -29.13 76.01 -38.74
CA GLN A 206 -28.72 77.24 -39.39
C GLN A 206 -29.91 77.90 -40.09
N MET A 207 -30.15 79.17 -39.80
CA MET A 207 -31.20 79.96 -40.43
C MET A 207 -30.58 80.87 -41.50
N MET A 208 -31.23 80.96 -42.66
CA MET A 208 -30.87 81.88 -43.73
C MET A 208 -31.98 82.90 -43.95
N LYS A 209 -31.61 84.16 -44.22
CA LYS A 209 -32.56 85.21 -44.55
C LYS A 209 -32.95 85.09 -46.02
N LYS A 210 -34.20 84.71 -46.30
CA LYS A 210 -34.77 84.62 -47.65
C LYS A 210 -36.01 85.50 -47.71
N ASP A 211 -36.01 86.48 -48.61
CA ASP A 211 -37.13 87.42 -48.81
C ASP A 211 -37.57 88.17 -47.53
N GLY A 212 -36.65 88.39 -46.58
CA GLY A 212 -36.92 89.09 -45.32
C GLY A 212 -37.25 88.16 -44.14
N GLU A 213 -37.59 86.90 -44.39
CA GLU A 213 -37.91 85.89 -43.38
C GLU A 213 -36.69 85.00 -43.07
N MET A 214 -36.61 84.53 -41.82
CA MET A 214 -35.60 83.56 -41.39
C MET A 214 -36.12 82.16 -41.67
N VAL A 215 -35.52 81.48 -42.64
CA VAL A 215 -35.89 80.11 -43.06
C VAL A 215 -34.75 79.16 -42.72
N LEU A 216 -35.08 77.95 -42.25
CA LEU A 216 -34.08 76.91 -42.00
C LEU A 216 -33.33 76.57 -43.30
N VAL A 217 -32.00 76.50 -43.24
CA VAL A 217 -31.17 76.07 -44.36
C VAL A 217 -31.55 74.63 -44.74
N PRO A 218 -31.96 74.35 -45.99
CA PRO A 218 -32.35 73.01 -46.42
C PRO A 218 -31.24 71.97 -46.24
N ASN A 219 -31.63 70.71 -46.01
CA ASN A 219 -30.70 69.60 -45.79
C ASN A 219 -29.73 69.41 -46.97
N GLU A 220 -30.21 69.64 -48.19
CA GLU A 220 -29.47 69.53 -49.44
C GLU A 220 -28.30 70.53 -49.45
N THR A 221 -28.53 71.76 -49.00
CA THR A 221 -27.49 72.81 -48.93
C THR A 221 -26.42 72.46 -47.88
N VAL A 222 -26.82 71.90 -46.74
CA VAL A 222 -25.86 71.45 -45.71
C VAL A 222 -25.01 70.29 -46.24
N LEU A 223 -25.64 69.30 -46.90
CA LEU A 223 -24.96 68.16 -47.51
C LEU A 223 -23.96 68.59 -48.60
N GLU A 224 -24.33 69.56 -49.43
CA GLU A 224 -23.42 70.12 -50.44
C GLU A 224 -22.20 70.78 -49.81
N ASN A 225 -22.35 71.46 -48.68
CA ASN A 225 -21.25 72.06 -47.94
C ASN A 225 -20.31 71.01 -47.32
N ILE A 226 -20.88 69.93 -46.76
CA ILE A 226 -20.10 68.79 -46.26
C ILE A 226 -19.33 68.12 -47.42
N ALA A 227 -19.98 67.88 -48.56
CA ALA A 227 -19.32 67.28 -49.72
C ALA A 227 -18.20 68.17 -50.28
N LYS A 228 -18.42 69.48 -50.32
CA LYS A 228 -17.40 70.48 -50.67
C LYS A 228 -16.19 70.45 -49.73
N PHE A 229 -16.41 70.21 -48.43
CA PHE A 229 -15.32 69.97 -47.47
C PHE A 229 -14.59 68.66 -47.78
N LEU A 230 -15.30 67.55 -48.00
CA LEU A 230 -14.69 66.25 -48.27
C LEU A 230 -13.84 66.25 -49.56
N ILE A 231 -14.27 66.97 -50.61
CA ILE A 231 -13.49 67.14 -51.85
C ILE A 231 -12.19 67.90 -51.59
N GLU A 232 -12.26 68.98 -50.81
CA GLU A 232 -11.09 69.77 -50.41
C GLU A 232 -10.15 68.96 -49.51
N PHE A 233 -10.70 68.22 -48.54
CA PHE A 233 -9.95 67.32 -47.68
C PHE A 233 -9.22 66.26 -48.49
N LYS A 234 -9.92 65.60 -49.44
CA LYS A 234 -9.34 64.60 -50.34
C LYS A 234 -8.13 65.14 -51.11
N SER A 235 -8.22 66.37 -51.60
CA SER A 235 -7.14 67.03 -52.34
C SER A 235 -5.91 67.32 -51.48
N ASN A 236 -6.08 67.41 -50.16
CA ASN A 236 -5.02 67.69 -49.19
C ASN A 236 -4.45 66.45 -48.48
N ILE A 237 -5.01 65.26 -48.69
CA ILE A 237 -4.55 64.00 -48.07
C ILE A 237 -3.03 63.78 -48.20
N PRO A 238 -2.37 64.00 -49.37
CA PRO A 238 -0.93 63.78 -49.52
C PRO A 238 -0.06 64.60 -48.55
N ASN A 239 -0.58 65.69 -48.01
CA ASN A 239 0.11 66.56 -47.07
C ASN A 239 -0.05 66.12 -45.59
N VAL A 240 -1.01 65.24 -45.30
CA VAL A 240 -1.40 64.87 -43.92
C VAL A 240 -1.31 63.36 -43.63
N ALA A 241 -1.11 62.55 -44.66
CA ALA A 241 -0.89 61.12 -44.58
C ALA A 241 0.11 60.66 -45.67
N HIS A 242 0.77 59.53 -45.46
CA HIS A 242 1.78 58.99 -46.37
C HIS A 242 1.50 57.52 -46.75
N GLY A 243 2.11 57.07 -47.85
CA GLY A 243 2.08 55.67 -48.28
C GLY A 243 0.67 55.10 -48.53
N SER A 244 0.49 53.83 -48.19
CA SER A 244 -0.78 53.10 -48.34
C SER A 244 -1.92 53.69 -47.51
N THR A 245 -1.63 54.32 -46.37
CA THR A 245 -2.64 55.01 -45.55
C THR A 245 -3.26 56.17 -46.32
N ALA A 246 -2.46 57.00 -46.99
CA ALA A 246 -2.97 58.11 -47.80
C ALA A 246 -3.87 57.62 -48.95
N GLU A 247 -3.48 56.54 -49.62
CA GLU A 247 -4.25 55.93 -50.69
C GLU A 247 -5.61 55.42 -50.19
N ASN A 248 -5.61 54.67 -49.09
CA ASN A 248 -6.82 54.09 -48.51
C ASN A 248 -7.79 55.16 -47.98
N ILE A 249 -7.29 56.22 -47.34
CA ILE A 249 -8.12 57.37 -46.94
C ILE A 249 -8.75 58.02 -48.19
N SER A 250 -7.97 58.21 -49.25
CA SER A 250 -8.46 58.83 -50.50
C SER A 250 -9.56 58.01 -51.16
N LYS A 251 -9.42 56.67 -51.20
CA LYS A 251 -10.45 55.73 -51.69
C LYS A 251 -11.71 55.79 -50.83
N LEU A 252 -11.56 55.79 -49.51
CA LEU A 252 -12.68 55.87 -48.57
C LEU A 252 -13.49 57.17 -48.74
N VAL A 253 -12.81 58.33 -48.78
CA VAL A 253 -13.47 59.61 -49.02
C VAL A 253 -14.13 59.67 -50.41
N ALA A 254 -13.50 59.08 -51.43
CA ALA A 254 -14.12 58.97 -52.75
C ALA A 254 -15.41 58.15 -52.73
N ALA A 255 -15.43 57.03 -52.00
CA ALA A 255 -16.59 56.18 -51.88
C ALA A 255 -17.76 56.91 -51.18
N LEU A 256 -17.48 57.70 -50.12
CA LEU A 256 -18.49 58.51 -49.43
C LEU A 256 -19.13 59.57 -50.35
N LEU A 257 -18.37 60.13 -51.29
CA LEU A 257 -18.83 61.14 -52.25
C LEU A 257 -19.70 60.58 -53.40
N HIS A 258 -20.08 59.30 -53.36
CA HIS A 258 -20.90 58.66 -54.40
C HIS A 258 -22.27 59.33 -54.58
N LYS A 259 -22.62 59.64 -55.83
CA LYS A 259 -23.91 60.25 -56.23
C LYS A 259 -24.77 59.29 -57.05
N LYS A 260 -26.08 59.34 -56.81
CA LYS A 260 -27.12 58.75 -57.67
C LYS A 260 -28.20 59.80 -57.90
N ASP A 261 -28.57 60.04 -59.15
CA ASP A 261 -29.57 61.05 -59.54
C ASP A 261 -29.25 62.45 -58.94
N SER A 262 -27.99 62.85 -59.02
CA SER A 262 -27.41 64.09 -58.45
C SER A 262 -27.36 64.20 -56.91
N ASN A 263 -27.91 63.22 -56.17
CA ASN A 263 -27.93 63.20 -54.71
C ASN A 263 -26.81 62.33 -54.12
N TYR A 264 -26.20 62.80 -53.03
CA TYR A 264 -25.23 61.99 -52.27
C TYR A 264 -25.95 60.85 -51.56
N THR A 265 -25.54 59.62 -51.83
CA THR A 265 -26.26 58.41 -51.38
C THR A 265 -25.69 57.77 -50.14
N LYS A 266 -24.45 58.11 -49.78
CA LYS A 266 -23.70 57.55 -48.64
C LYS A 266 -23.36 58.60 -47.57
N ILE A 267 -23.93 59.80 -47.67
CA ILE A 267 -23.78 60.86 -46.66
C ILE A 267 -25.18 61.25 -46.22
N ALA A 268 -25.41 61.24 -44.91
CA ALA A 268 -26.63 61.73 -44.29
C ALA A 268 -26.30 62.69 -43.15
N ILE A 269 -27.27 63.51 -42.75
CA ILE A 269 -27.14 64.43 -41.63
C ILE A 269 -28.11 64.05 -40.52
N PHE A 270 -27.68 64.29 -39.28
CA PHE A 270 -28.48 64.15 -38.08
C PHE A 270 -28.43 65.48 -37.32
N ARG A 271 -29.51 66.25 -37.43
CA ARG A 271 -29.64 67.58 -36.86
C ARG A 271 -29.78 67.55 -35.34
N ARG A 272 -29.47 68.68 -34.71
CA ARG A 272 -29.96 68.96 -33.36
C ARG A 272 -31.47 69.21 -33.39
N PRO A 273 -32.20 68.87 -32.33
CA PRO A 273 -33.60 69.28 -32.21
C PRO A 273 -33.72 70.81 -32.20
N ASP A 274 -34.88 71.30 -32.66
CA ASP A 274 -35.28 72.71 -32.71
C ASP A 274 -36.40 73.06 -31.71
N GLU A 275 -36.94 72.07 -31.01
CA GLU A 275 -37.96 72.24 -29.97
C GLU A 275 -37.79 71.19 -28.85
N ALA A 276 -38.35 71.48 -27.67
CA ALA A 276 -38.39 70.53 -26.56
C ALA A 276 -39.58 69.57 -26.68
N GLY A 277 -39.41 68.32 -26.26
CA GLY A 277 -40.48 67.31 -26.29
C GLY A 277 -40.01 65.92 -26.73
N PRO A 278 -40.94 64.96 -26.90
CA PRO A 278 -40.62 63.63 -27.43
C PRO A 278 -40.01 63.73 -28.83
N ILE A 279 -38.90 63.02 -29.07
CA ILE A 279 -38.20 63.08 -30.38
C ILE A 279 -39.09 62.57 -31.53
N SER A 280 -40.03 61.68 -31.24
CA SER A 280 -41.03 61.19 -32.19
C SER A 280 -41.89 62.30 -32.79
N HIS A 281 -42.04 63.44 -32.13
CA HIS A 281 -42.86 64.57 -32.59
C HIS A 281 -42.08 65.63 -33.37
N ILE A 282 -40.74 65.62 -33.33
CA ILE A 282 -39.89 66.63 -33.96
C ILE A 282 -39.68 66.28 -35.44
N GLN A 283 -40.35 67.00 -36.35
CA GLN A 283 -40.38 66.67 -37.78
C GLN A 283 -38.99 66.63 -38.43
N ALA A 284 -38.12 67.60 -38.14
CA ALA A 284 -36.78 67.67 -38.72
C ALA A 284 -35.92 66.43 -38.38
N LEU A 285 -36.13 65.84 -37.21
CA LEU A 285 -35.48 64.59 -36.82
C LEU A 285 -36.11 63.40 -37.55
N GLN A 286 -37.44 63.32 -37.66
CA GLN A 286 -38.11 62.23 -38.39
C GLN A 286 -37.76 62.21 -39.89
N ASP A 287 -37.61 63.37 -40.51
CA ASP A 287 -37.11 63.50 -41.88
C ASP A 287 -35.69 62.93 -41.99
N SER A 288 -34.82 63.30 -41.05
CA SER A 288 -33.46 62.76 -40.95
C SER A 288 -33.46 61.24 -40.74
N LYS A 289 -34.35 60.69 -39.89
CA LYS A 289 -34.51 59.25 -39.64
C LYS A 289 -34.79 58.51 -40.94
N THR A 290 -35.71 59.02 -41.75
CA THR A 290 -36.11 58.42 -43.02
C THR A 290 -34.95 58.39 -44.00
N VAL A 291 -34.22 59.49 -44.15
CA VAL A 291 -33.04 59.57 -45.04
C VAL A 291 -31.93 58.63 -44.59
N ILE A 292 -31.62 58.59 -43.28
CA ILE A 292 -30.57 57.72 -42.73
C ILE A 292 -30.97 56.24 -42.89
N LYS A 293 -32.21 55.85 -42.57
CA LYS A 293 -32.69 54.47 -42.77
C LYS A 293 -32.62 54.06 -44.25
N LYS A 294 -33.01 54.95 -45.16
CA LYS A 294 -32.91 54.73 -46.61
C LYS A 294 -31.46 54.50 -47.04
N MET A 295 -30.53 55.34 -46.59
CA MET A 295 -29.10 55.16 -46.85
C MET A 295 -28.62 53.77 -46.41
N ILE A 296 -28.92 53.38 -45.18
CA ILE A 296 -28.44 52.12 -44.58
C ILE A 296 -29.01 50.89 -45.29
N ARG A 297 -30.31 50.91 -45.61
CA ARG A 297 -31.01 49.74 -46.17
C ARG A 297 -30.85 49.61 -47.69
N GLU A 298 -30.95 50.72 -48.43
CA GLU A 298 -31.03 50.70 -49.89
C GLU A 298 -29.70 51.05 -50.56
N ASN A 299 -28.88 51.93 -49.97
CA ASN A 299 -27.68 52.44 -50.62
C ASN A 299 -26.38 51.75 -50.17
N LEU A 300 -26.35 51.15 -48.98
CA LEU A 300 -25.17 50.45 -48.44
C LEU A 300 -25.24 48.95 -48.67
N LYS A 301 -24.17 48.40 -49.25
CA LYS A 301 -24.03 46.96 -49.51
C LYS A 301 -23.54 46.21 -48.26
N ALA A 302 -24.32 45.24 -47.80
CA ALA A 302 -23.85 44.29 -46.79
C ALA A 302 -22.70 43.45 -47.36
N THR A 303 -21.53 43.50 -46.73
CA THR A 303 -20.33 42.83 -47.22
C THR A 303 -19.96 41.68 -46.30
N SER A 304 -19.73 40.48 -46.87
CA SER A 304 -19.33 39.31 -46.09
C SER A 304 -18.00 39.52 -45.39
N VAL A 305 -17.98 39.19 -44.10
CA VAL A 305 -16.85 39.33 -43.18
C VAL A 305 -15.81 38.23 -43.45
N ARG A 306 -14.53 38.59 -43.49
CA ARG A 306 -13.43 37.63 -43.27
C ARG A 306 -12.56 38.15 -42.14
N LYS A 307 -12.14 37.27 -41.25
CA LYS A 307 -11.44 37.66 -40.01
C LYS A 307 -10.16 38.43 -40.30
N GLU A 308 -9.46 38.06 -41.36
CA GLU A 308 -8.23 38.70 -41.84
C GLU A 308 -8.42 40.12 -42.40
N ASP A 309 -9.64 40.56 -42.71
CA ASP A 309 -9.90 41.91 -43.21
C ASP A 309 -9.90 42.98 -42.10
N PHE A 310 -9.92 42.56 -40.83
CA PHE A 310 -10.09 43.45 -39.69
C PHE A 310 -8.90 43.44 -38.73
N GLY A 311 -8.68 44.57 -38.05
CA GLY A 311 -7.63 44.77 -37.06
C GLY A 311 -8.15 45.35 -35.75
N PHE A 312 -7.23 45.79 -34.90
CA PHE A 312 -7.52 46.42 -33.61
C PHE A 312 -7.10 47.88 -33.66
N ALA A 313 -8.03 48.79 -33.36
CA ALA A 313 -7.74 50.20 -33.19
C ALA A 313 -7.40 50.49 -31.72
N ILE A 314 -6.19 50.13 -31.30
CA ILE A 314 -5.63 50.50 -29.99
C ILE A 314 -4.63 51.64 -30.13
N SER A 315 -4.52 52.48 -29.11
CA SER A 315 -3.54 53.58 -29.10
C SER A 315 -2.09 53.07 -29.02
N GLU A 316 -1.13 53.88 -29.51
CA GLU A 316 0.30 53.57 -29.42
C GLU A 316 0.80 53.49 -27.97
N GLU A 317 0.21 54.30 -27.07
CA GLU A 317 0.49 54.19 -25.63
C GLU A 317 0.08 52.81 -25.10
N SER A 318 -1.09 52.31 -25.53
CA SER A 318 -1.57 50.99 -25.14
C SER A 318 -0.69 49.86 -25.66
N LYS A 319 -0.21 49.96 -26.91
CA LYS A 319 0.72 48.98 -27.48
C LYS A 319 1.99 48.82 -26.65
N ASN A 320 2.56 49.93 -26.20
CA ASN A 320 3.82 49.91 -25.44
C ASN A 320 3.65 49.25 -24.05
N LYS A 321 2.45 49.28 -23.46
CA LYS A 321 2.15 48.72 -22.13
C LYS A 321 1.66 47.26 -22.16
N LEU A 322 1.43 46.67 -23.34
CA LEU A 322 0.98 45.27 -23.48
C LEU A 322 1.96 44.27 -22.85
N HIS A 323 3.27 44.54 -22.91
CA HIS A 323 4.28 43.67 -22.30
C HIS A 323 4.10 43.52 -20.78
N ASP A 324 3.73 44.60 -20.08
CA ASP A 324 3.52 44.58 -18.63
C ASP A 324 2.27 43.78 -18.25
N VAL A 325 1.21 43.91 -19.06
CA VAL A 325 -0.04 43.13 -18.91
C VAL A 325 0.26 41.64 -19.03
N VAL A 326 1.01 41.23 -20.06
CA VAL A 326 1.36 39.83 -20.30
C VAL A 326 2.26 39.27 -19.21
N ALA A 327 3.25 40.04 -18.75
CA ALA A 327 4.09 39.64 -17.63
C ALA A 327 3.25 39.36 -16.37
N SER A 328 2.24 40.20 -16.11
CA SER A 328 1.32 40.02 -14.97
C SER A 328 0.44 38.78 -15.12
N ILE A 329 -0.09 38.48 -16.31
CA ILE A 329 -0.87 37.26 -16.55
C ILE A 329 0.02 36.02 -16.37
N ASN A 330 1.26 36.05 -16.88
CA ASN A 330 2.20 34.95 -16.69
C ASN A 330 2.55 34.72 -15.21
N GLU A 331 2.68 35.78 -14.41
CA GLU A 331 2.86 35.67 -12.96
C GLU A 331 1.62 35.06 -12.27
N ASN A 332 0.41 35.46 -12.68
CA ASN A 332 -0.83 34.85 -12.20
C ASN A 332 -0.90 33.35 -12.52
N ILE A 333 -0.61 32.95 -13.75
CA ILE A 333 -0.55 31.54 -14.16
C ILE A 333 0.49 30.78 -13.33
N ALA A 334 1.70 31.33 -13.17
CA ALA A 334 2.73 30.72 -12.34
C ALA A 334 2.28 30.57 -10.88
N ASN A 335 1.54 31.53 -10.34
CA ASN A 335 0.94 31.47 -9.00
C ASN A 335 -0.13 30.38 -8.89
N MET A 336 -0.99 30.23 -9.91
CA MET A 336 -1.99 29.17 -9.97
C MET A 336 -1.34 27.78 -10.00
N ILE A 337 -0.34 27.58 -10.88
CA ILE A 337 0.46 26.36 -10.93
C ILE A 337 1.08 26.07 -9.55
N ARG A 338 1.65 27.10 -8.90
CA ARG A 338 2.25 26.95 -7.56
C ARG A 338 1.21 26.54 -6.51
N ASN A 339 -0.01 27.04 -6.59
CA ASN A 339 -1.09 26.68 -5.66
C ASN A 339 -1.57 25.25 -5.86
N VAL A 340 -1.74 24.82 -7.11
CA VAL A 340 -2.02 23.39 -7.43
C VAL A 340 -0.88 22.52 -6.92
N CYS A 341 0.36 22.90 -7.16
CA CYS A 341 1.53 22.19 -6.65
C CYS A 341 1.54 22.05 -5.12
N LYS A 342 1.14 23.10 -4.38
CA LYS A 342 1.00 23.03 -2.93
C LYS A 342 -0.06 22.01 -2.51
N SER A 343 -1.20 21.95 -3.19
CA SER A 343 -2.23 20.93 -2.89
C SER A 343 -1.72 19.51 -3.17
N LYS A 344 -0.98 19.30 -4.26
CA LYS A 344 -0.34 18.00 -4.55
C LYS A 344 0.70 17.62 -3.49
N ALA A 345 1.51 18.57 -3.02
CA ALA A 345 2.47 18.32 -1.93
C ALA A 345 1.76 17.83 -0.66
N LEU A 346 0.62 18.43 -0.29
CA LEU A 346 -0.19 18.00 0.87
C LEU A 346 -0.73 16.58 0.73
N ILE A 347 -1.04 16.11 -0.49
CA ILE A 347 -1.43 14.71 -0.73
C ILE A 347 -0.28 13.77 -0.34
N TYR A 348 0.95 14.07 -0.79
CA TYR A 348 2.13 13.30 -0.39
C TYR A 348 2.33 13.31 1.12
N GLU A 349 2.21 14.47 1.77
CA GLU A 349 2.35 14.58 3.23
C GLU A 349 1.31 13.74 3.98
N ALA A 350 0.04 13.81 3.55
CA ALA A 350 -1.04 13.04 4.17
C ALA A 350 -0.85 11.53 3.98
N GLU A 351 -0.40 11.10 2.81
CA GLU A 351 -0.16 9.70 2.53
C GLU A 351 1.06 9.15 3.25
N THR A 352 2.18 9.88 3.28
CA THR A 352 3.35 9.42 4.03
C THR A 352 3.10 9.44 5.54
N ALA A 353 2.28 10.37 6.04
CA ALA A 353 1.83 10.34 7.43
C ALA A 353 0.96 9.10 7.77
N LYS A 354 0.17 8.61 6.82
CA LYS A 354 -0.73 7.44 6.98
C LYS A 354 -0.04 6.09 6.71
N SER A 355 0.86 6.04 5.74
CA SER A 355 1.50 4.82 5.21
C SER A 355 3.01 4.91 5.44
N VAL A 356 3.50 4.24 6.49
CA VAL A 356 4.87 4.42 7.03
C VAL A 356 5.91 3.50 6.37
N ASP A 357 5.68 2.94 5.18
CA ASP A 357 6.79 2.23 4.51
C ASP A 357 7.78 3.24 3.94
N ILE A 358 8.85 3.48 4.69
CA ILE A 358 9.87 4.49 4.36
C ILE A 358 10.63 4.15 3.08
N TYR A 359 10.71 2.87 2.72
CA TYR A 359 11.37 2.44 1.48
C TYR A 359 10.49 2.73 0.27
N GLU A 360 9.19 2.45 0.37
CA GLU A 360 8.25 2.78 -0.70
C GLU A 360 8.09 4.30 -0.84
N ALA A 361 8.04 5.04 0.26
CA ALA A 361 8.00 6.51 0.23
C ALA A 361 9.22 7.10 -0.49
N HIS A 362 10.44 6.62 -0.18
CA HIS A 362 11.65 7.04 -0.90
C HIS A 362 11.55 6.74 -2.40
N LYS A 363 11.16 5.50 -2.75
CA LYS A 363 11.07 5.04 -4.14
C LYS A 363 10.07 5.87 -4.97
N VAL A 364 8.87 6.11 -4.44
CA VAL A 364 7.82 6.89 -5.12
C VAL A 364 8.29 8.34 -5.30
N LEU A 365 8.73 9.00 -4.23
CA LEU A 365 9.16 10.41 -4.29
C LEU A 365 10.36 10.61 -5.21
N GLN A 366 11.34 9.69 -5.19
CA GLN A 366 12.50 9.74 -6.07
C GLN A 366 12.10 9.55 -7.54
N SER A 367 11.27 8.54 -7.83
CA SER A 367 10.72 8.30 -9.16
C SER A 367 10.01 9.54 -9.70
N ASP A 368 9.14 10.14 -8.90
CA ASP A 368 8.29 11.24 -9.34
C ASP A 368 9.08 12.55 -9.44
N PHE A 369 10.07 12.77 -8.58
CA PHE A 369 11.08 13.83 -8.75
C PHE A 369 11.84 13.69 -10.06
N GLU A 370 12.36 12.50 -10.39
CA GLU A 370 13.14 12.27 -11.61
C GLU A 370 12.30 12.47 -12.87
N LYS A 371 11.06 11.94 -12.89
CA LYS A 371 10.11 12.16 -14.00
C LYS A 371 9.86 13.65 -14.24
N LEU A 372 9.49 14.39 -13.19
CA LEU A 372 9.19 15.81 -13.31
C LEU A 372 10.43 16.63 -13.69
N ARG A 373 11.59 16.34 -13.08
CA ARG A 373 12.86 17.01 -13.40
C ARG A 373 13.26 16.79 -14.85
N ASN A 374 13.26 15.54 -15.31
CA ASN A 374 13.67 15.19 -16.67
C ASN A 374 12.71 15.80 -17.70
N TRP A 375 11.42 15.84 -17.39
CA TRP A 375 10.45 16.56 -18.19
C TRP A 375 10.76 18.06 -18.24
N LEU A 376 10.93 18.73 -17.10
CA LEU A 376 11.14 20.18 -17.00
C LEU A 376 12.38 20.66 -17.76
N VAL A 377 13.49 19.92 -17.66
CA VAL A 377 14.77 20.22 -18.33
C VAL A 377 14.66 20.15 -19.85
N ASN A 378 13.79 19.30 -20.38
CA ASN A 378 13.64 19.06 -21.82
C ASN A 378 12.62 19.96 -22.51
N LYS A 379 11.91 20.84 -21.78
CA LYS A 379 10.89 21.72 -22.37
C LYS A 379 11.48 23.04 -22.86
N SER A 380 10.96 23.54 -23.99
CA SER A 380 11.30 24.86 -24.52
C SER A 380 10.69 25.98 -23.66
N ASP A 381 11.38 27.14 -23.59
CA ASP A 381 10.87 28.35 -22.93
C ASP A 381 9.85 29.12 -23.78
N ASP A 382 9.69 28.74 -25.06
CA ASP A 382 8.76 29.34 -26.03
C ASP A 382 7.52 28.46 -26.31
N MET A 383 7.23 27.48 -25.45
CA MET A 383 6.09 26.57 -25.59
C MET A 383 4.76 27.29 -25.32
N ALA A 384 3.69 26.91 -26.05
CA ALA A 384 2.34 27.43 -25.80
C ALA A 384 1.76 26.87 -24.49
N LEU A 385 0.89 27.63 -23.81
CA LEU A 385 0.31 27.21 -22.52
C LEU A 385 -0.46 25.89 -22.62
N GLN A 386 -1.22 25.73 -23.70
CA GLN A 386 -1.97 24.51 -23.98
C GLN A 386 -1.04 23.29 -24.01
N ASP A 387 -0.02 23.33 -24.86
CA ASP A 387 0.98 22.27 -25.00
C ASP A 387 1.72 22.01 -23.68
N PHE A 388 2.05 23.07 -22.93
CA PHE A 388 2.70 22.97 -21.63
C PHE A 388 1.83 22.21 -20.62
N MET A 389 0.53 22.55 -20.54
CA MET A 389 -0.40 21.92 -19.61
C MET A 389 -0.79 20.49 -20.03
N ASP A 390 -0.90 20.22 -21.33
CA ASP A 390 -1.12 18.87 -21.88
C ASP A 390 0.06 17.94 -21.58
N ASP A 391 1.28 18.44 -21.79
CA ASP A 391 2.51 17.72 -21.47
C ASP A 391 2.68 17.51 -19.96
N LEU A 392 2.30 18.49 -19.14
CA LEU A 392 2.35 18.41 -17.68
C LEU A 392 1.34 17.37 -17.15
N LEU A 393 0.12 17.38 -17.69
CA LEU A 393 -0.90 16.39 -17.37
C LEU A 393 -0.39 14.98 -17.70
N THR A 394 0.16 14.80 -18.90
CA THR A 394 0.70 13.51 -19.37
C THR A 394 1.80 12.98 -18.46
N VAL A 395 2.81 13.79 -18.08
CA VAL A 395 3.87 13.31 -17.18
C VAL A 395 3.31 12.98 -15.79
N SER A 396 2.33 13.78 -15.32
CA SER A 396 1.75 13.62 -13.99
C SER A 396 0.86 12.39 -13.82
N GLN A 397 0.27 11.84 -14.90
CA GLN A 397 -0.55 10.62 -14.84
C GLN A 397 0.20 9.40 -14.30
N SER A 398 1.53 9.38 -14.50
CA SER A 398 2.39 8.32 -13.96
C SER A 398 2.88 8.58 -12.54
N MET A 399 2.57 9.75 -11.98
CA MET A 399 2.93 10.16 -10.62
C MET A 399 1.81 9.77 -9.65
N LYS A 400 2.14 9.72 -8.36
CA LYS A 400 1.14 9.36 -7.33
C LYS A 400 0.03 10.39 -7.16
N ALA A 401 0.34 11.67 -7.33
CA ALA A 401 -0.62 12.78 -7.26
C ALA A 401 -0.71 13.48 -8.63
N PRO A 402 -1.52 12.97 -9.58
CA PRO A 402 -1.65 13.54 -10.90
C PRO A 402 -2.35 14.91 -10.88
N PHE A 403 -2.08 15.74 -11.89
CA PHE A 403 -2.88 16.93 -12.18
C PHE A 403 -4.25 16.50 -12.73
N SER A 404 -5.30 17.26 -12.45
CA SER A 404 -6.64 17.00 -12.99
C SER A 404 -6.93 17.84 -14.23
N ASP A 405 -7.90 17.39 -15.03
CA ASP A 405 -8.41 18.19 -16.16
C ASP A 405 -9.04 19.50 -15.69
N ASP A 406 -9.68 19.53 -14.53
CA ASP A 406 -10.24 20.77 -13.96
C ASP A 406 -9.14 21.80 -13.63
N GLU A 407 -8.04 21.37 -13.02
CA GLU A 407 -6.88 22.22 -12.71
C GLU A 407 -6.25 22.76 -14.01
N LYS A 408 -6.12 21.90 -15.01
CA LYS A 408 -5.65 22.25 -16.35
C LYS A 408 -6.56 23.29 -17.00
N ASN A 409 -7.86 23.04 -17.05
CA ASN A 409 -8.84 23.94 -17.70
C ASN A 409 -8.88 25.30 -17.00
N HIS A 410 -8.78 25.32 -15.67
CA HIS A 410 -8.74 26.57 -14.91
C HIS A 410 -7.50 27.40 -15.26
N ILE A 411 -6.32 26.77 -15.38
CA ILE A 411 -5.07 27.46 -15.76
C ILE A 411 -5.09 27.92 -17.24
N ILE A 412 -5.60 27.07 -18.15
CA ILE A 412 -5.70 27.41 -19.58
C ILE A 412 -6.64 28.60 -19.80
N HIS A 413 -7.76 28.66 -19.07
CA HIS A 413 -8.71 29.76 -19.16
C HIS A 413 -8.04 31.12 -18.88
N GLU A 414 -7.13 31.19 -17.90
CA GLU A 414 -6.37 32.41 -17.59
C GLU A 414 -5.43 32.80 -18.75
N GLY A 415 -4.86 31.82 -19.45
CA GLY A 415 -3.98 32.03 -20.60
C GLY A 415 -4.66 32.36 -21.91
N GLU A 416 -5.97 32.20 -22.04
CA GLU A 416 -6.73 32.67 -23.22
C GLU A 416 -6.49 34.16 -23.48
N ASN A 417 -6.34 34.94 -22.41
CA ASN A 417 -6.04 36.36 -22.46
C ASN A 417 -4.67 36.65 -23.10
N ILE A 418 -3.67 35.77 -22.95
CA ILE A 418 -2.34 35.93 -23.57
C ILE A 418 -2.46 35.78 -25.09
N SER A 419 -3.12 34.73 -25.57
CA SER A 419 -3.33 34.50 -27.01
C SER A 419 -4.01 35.69 -27.69
N PHE A 420 -4.95 36.32 -26.99
CA PHE A 420 -5.59 37.55 -27.41
C PHE A 420 -4.60 38.73 -27.50
N LEU A 421 -3.82 38.99 -26.45
CA LEU A 421 -2.84 40.08 -26.44
C LEU A 421 -1.75 39.89 -27.51
N GLU A 422 -1.36 38.63 -27.80
CA GLU A 422 -0.44 38.31 -28.91
C GLU A 422 -1.02 38.67 -30.27
N THR A 423 -2.32 38.44 -30.43
CA THR A 423 -3.05 38.80 -31.65
C THR A 423 -3.09 40.31 -31.86
N ILE A 424 -3.28 41.10 -30.78
CA ILE A 424 -3.23 42.56 -30.87
C ILE A 424 -1.80 43.07 -31.13
N ASN A 425 -0.80 42.47 -30.49
CA ASN A 425 0.59 42.93 -30.58
C ASN A 425 1.26 42.56 -31.93
N GLU A 426 0.59 41.74 -32.76
CA GLU A 426 1.12 41.19 -34.03
C GLU A 426 2.44 40.39 -33.87
N LYS A 427 2.85 40.11 -32.62
CA LYS A 427 4.07 39.39 -32.23
C LYS A 427 3.79 38.53 -31.00
N LYS A 428 4.33 37.32 -31.01
CA LYS A 428 4.30 36.42 -29.83
C LYS A 428 5.17 36.98 -28.70
N PHE A 429 4.72 36.80 -27.46
CA PHE A 429 5.51 37.17 -26.29
C PHE A 429 6.47 36.02 -25.96
N LYS A 430 7.78 36.29 -25.99
CA LYS A 430 8.82 35.30 -25.68
C LYS A 430 8.93 35.06 -24.17
N GLY A 431 9.25 33.85 -23.77
CA GLY A 431 9.62 33.51 -22.39
C GLY A 431 8.46 33.27 -21.42
N SER A 432 7.21 33.15 -21.89
CA SER A 432 6.05 32.86 -21.05
C SER A 432 6.18 31.51 -20.33
N ALA A 433 6.72 30.48 -20.98
CA ALA A 433 6.87 29.16 -20.37
C ALA A 433 7.94 29.12 -19.27
N PHE A 434 8.94 30.01 -19.31
CA PHE A 434 9.91 30.13 -18.22
C PHE A 434 9.23 30.48 -16.89
N ALA A 435 8.30 31.44 -16.90
CA ALA A 435 7.55 31.81 -15.69
C ALA A 435 6.71 30.64 -15.14
N TRP A 436 6.09 29.85 -16.03
CA TRP A 436 5.29 28.68 -15.62
C TRP A 436 6.16 27.57 -15.03
N LYS A 437 7.35 27.34 -15.59
CA LYS A 437 8.37 26.43 -15.01
C LYS A 437 8.76 26.87 -13.59
N MET A 438 8.95 28.17 -13.36
CA MET A 438 9.20 28.71 -12.01
C MET A 438 8.02 28.48 -11.04
N GLY A 439 6.79 28.35 -11.55
CA GLY A 439 5.64 27.92 -10.77
C GLY A 439 5.77 26.49 -10.21
N LEU A 440 6.46 25.60 -10.93
CA LEU A 440 6.71 24.21 -10.53
C LEU A 440 7.93 24.03 -9.62
N GLU A 441 8.82 25.01 -9.54
CA GLU A 441 10.11 24.87 -8.85
C GLU A 441 9.96 24.51 -7.37
N SER A 442 9.02 25.13 -6.66
CA SER A 442 8.77 24.81 -5.25
C SER A 442 8.30 23.36 -5.06
N TYR A 443 7.56 22.82 -6.02
CA TYR A 443 7.10 21.43 -5.97
C TYR A 443 8.23 20.45 -6.26
N LEU A 444 9.05 20.76 -7.26
CA LEU A 444 10.23 19.98 -7.59
C LEU A 444 11.21 19.93 -6.41
N ASN A 445 11.42 21.05 -5.73
CA ASN A 445 12.24 21.12 -4.53
C ASN A 445 11.63 20.32 -3.38
N TYR A 446 10.31 20.42 -3.17
CA TYR A 446 9.61 19.58 -2.18
C TYR A 446 9.81 18.09 -2.44
N LEU A 447 9.62 17.61 -3.68
CA LEU A 447 9.81 16.21 -4.04
C LEU A 447 11.27 15.76 -3.81
N LYS A 448 12.24 16.60 -4.21
CA LYS A 448 13.68 16.35 -4.00
C LYS A 448 14.03 16.23 -2.52
N GLU A 449 13.64 17.23 -1.73
CA GLU A 449 13.94 17.28 -0.29
C GLU A 449 13.27 16.11 0.45
N SER A 450 12.03 15.79 0.09
CA SER A 450 11.31 14.66 0.67
C SER A 450 11.91 13.32 0.22
N ALA A 451 12.31 13.15 -1.04
CA ALA A 451 13.00 11.95 -1.49
C ALA A 451 14.33 11.75 -0.73
N HIS A 452 15.10 12.82 -0.53
CA HIS A 452 16.32 12.80 0.28
C HIS A 452 16.02 12.47 1.74
N TRP A 453 14.97 13.05 2.34
CA TRP A 453 14.54 12.72 3.70
C TRP A 453 14.34 11.21 3.87
N TYR A 454 13.53 10.60 3.01
CA TYR A 454 13.25 9.17 3.10
C TYR A 454 14.47 8.32 2.76
N LYS A 455 15.37 8.78 1.87
CA LYS A 455 16.68 8.13 1.68
C LYS A 455 17.43 8.07 3.01
N TYR A 456 17.54 9.18 3.73
CA TYR A 456 18.18 9.18 5.04
C TYR A 456 17.45 8.26 6.01
N MET A 457 16.11 8.31 6.09
CA MET A 457 15.35 7.40 6.96
C MET A 457 15.67 5.93 6.70
N THR A 458 15.83 5.52 5.43
CA THR A 458 16.22 4.15 5.10
C THR A 458 17.63 3.80 5.58
N ILE A 459 18.59 4.73 5.45
CA ILE A 459 19.96 4.57 5.97
C ILE A 459 19.93 4.46 7.50
N TRP A 460 19.22 5.36 8.18
CA TRP A 460 19.05 5.35 9.62
C TRP A 460 18.42 4.06 10.11
N HIS A 461 17.34 3.60 9.47
CA HIS A 461 16.73 2.32 9.78
C HIS A 461 17.73 1.17 9.63
N THR A 462 18.52 1.12 8.54
CA THR A 462 19.57 0.12 8.37
C THR A 462 20.63 0.15 9.48
N VAL A 463 21.07 1.35 9.90
CA VAL A 463 22.02 1.51 11.01
C VAL A 463 21.42 1.08 12.34
N LEU A 464 20.22 1.58 12.66
CA LEU A 464 19.51 1.30 13.89
C LEU A 464 19.22 -0.19 14.06
N THR A 465 18.97 -0.90 12.96
CA THR A 465 18.74 -2.35 12.94
C THR A 465 20.01 -3.18 12.77
N SER A 466 21.20 -2.57 12.86
CA SER A 466 22.49 -3.28 12.84
C SER A 466 22.84 -3.86 14.21
N TYR A 467 23.66 -4.91 14.22
CA TYR A 467 24.11 -5.51 15.48
C TYR A 467 24.87 -4.51 16.37
N SER A 468 25.66 -3.60 15.79
CA SER A 468 26.45 -2.60 16.52
C SER A 468 25.58 -1.68 17.38
N VAL A 469 24.41 -1.28 16.87
CA VAL A 469 23.42 -0.47 17.62
C VAL A 469 22.63 -1.35 18.58
N GLN A 470 22.09 -2.47 18.10
CA GLN A 470 21.22 -3.34 18.89
C GLN A 470 21.94 -3.95 20.10
N LYS A 471 23.25 -4.19 20.02
CA LYS A 471 24.08 -4.61 21.16
C LYS A 471 24.13 -3.55 22.28
N LYS A 472 24.05 -2.27 21.92
CA LYS A 472 24.09 -1.12 22.83
C LYS A 472 22.74 -0.41 22.96
N GLN A 473 21.63 -1.10 22.68
CA GLN A 473 20.29 -0.51 22.63
C GLN A 473 19.95 0.30 23.91
N ASN A 474 20.34 -0.22 25.08
CA ASN A 474 20.13 0.47 26.36
C ASN A 474 20.89 1.79 26.47
N ASP A 475 22.08 1.89 25.87
CA ASP A 475 22.89 3.11 25.86
C ASP A 475 22.17 4.23 25.09
N PHE A 476 21.27 3.88 24.16
CA PHE A 476 20.50 4.82 23.33
C PHE A 476 19.05 5.02 23.80
N SER A 477 18.63 4.35 24.87
CA SER A 477 17.25 4.42 25.40
C SER A 477 16.81 5.83 25.80
N TYR A 478 17.76 6.73 26.09
CA TYR A 478 17.49 8.14 26.39
C TYR A 478 16.81 8.89 25.22
N LEU A 479 17.03 8.45 23.98
CA LEU A 479 16.41 9.00 22.76
C LEU A 479 14.91 8.72 22.68
N LEU A 480 14.40 7.74 23.44
CA LEU A 480 12.97 7.44 23.52
C LEU A 480 12.22 8.37 24.47
N ASN A 481 12.91 8.88 25.50
CA ASN A 481 12.32 9.71 26.54
C ASN A 481 12.33 11.20 26.18
N HIS A 482 13.29 11.61 25.36
CA HIS A 482 13.32 12.94 24.76
C HIS A 482 12.76 12.75 23.36
N ARG A 483 11.48 13.06 23.13
CA ARG A 483 11.02 13.29 21.75
C ARG A 483 12.06 14.21 21.13
N VAL A 484 12.71 13.77 20.06
CA VAL A 484 13.73 14.59 19.42
C VAL A 484 12.96 15.75 18.81
N VAL A 485 12.82 16.84 19.55
CA VAL A 485 12.16 18.06 19.08
C VAL A 485 13.19 18.98 18.42
N ASP A 486 14.46 18.89 18.85
CA ASP A 486 15.58 19.64 18.31
C ASP A 486 16.70 18.73 17.81
N LEU A 487 16.99 18.80 16.51
CA LEU A 487 18.15 18.15 15.87
C LEU A 487 19.51 18.66 16.37
N TYR A 488 19.50 19.75 17.15
CA TYR A 488 20.69 20.39 17.70
C TYR A 488 20.95 20.01 19.16
N ASP A 489 20.14 19.13 19.73
CA ASP A 489 20.40 18.56 21.04
C ASP A 489 21.76 17.83 21.05
N GLU A 490 22.60 18.09 22.04
CA GLU A 490 23.95 17.55 22.14
C GLU A 490 23.97 16.01 22.11
N GLN A 491 22.93 15.38 22.69
CA GLN A 491 22.79 13.92 22.71
C GLN A 491 22.35 13.37 21.36
N PHE A 492 21.51 14.11 20.62
CA PHE A 492 21.18 13.78 19.24
C PHE A 492 22.41 13.91 18.32
N VAL A 493 23.22 14.96 18.48
CA VAL A 493 24.47 15.14 17.71
C VAL A 493 25.47 14.02 17.99
N LYS A 494 25.62 13.58 19.25
CA LYS A 494 26.46 12.42 19.60
C LYS A 494 25.96 11.14 18.93
N PHE A 495 24.66 10.88 18.98
CA PHE A 495 24.03 9.75 18.29
C PHE A 495 24.20 9.83 16.76
N PHE A 496 24.00 11.02 16.18
CA PHE A 496 24.22 11.30 14.76
C PHE A 496 25.66 11.03 14.33
N THR A 497 26.63 11.52 15.10
CA THR A 497 28.06 11.30 14.83
C THR A 497 28.41 9.81 14.90
N PHE A 498 27.83 9.08 15.86
CA PHE A 498 27.98 7.64 15.95
C PHE A 498 27.41 6.93 14.72
N CYS A 499 26.20 7.27 14.28
CA CYS A 499 25.60 6.69 13.08
C CYS A 499 26.38 7.06 11.80
N GLN A 500 26.88 8.29 11.70
CA GLN A 500 27.72 8.73 10.58
C GLN A 500 29.04 7.95 10.51
N SER A 501 29.64 7.62 11.66
CA SER A 501 30.85 6.79 11.71
C SER A 501 30.63 5.36 11.18
N LEU A 502 29.39 4.89 11.15
CA LEU A 502 29.03 3.55 10.66
C LEU A 502 28.73 3.51 9.16
N THR A 503 28.25 4.61 8.57
CA THR A 503 27.80 4.61 7.16
C THR A 503 28.66 5.47 6.23
N GLY A 504 29.27 6.54 6.73
CA GLY A 504 29.98 7.54 5.89
C GLY A 504 29.06 8.35 4.96
N GLU A 505 27.75 8.10 4.91
CA GLU A 505 26.80 8.65 3.92
C GLU A 505 25.68 9.49 4.58
N LEU A 506 26.03 10.45 5.44
CA LEU A 506 25.06 11.40 6.03
C LEU A 506 25.33 12.87 5.67
N ASP A 507 26.22 13.13 4.71
CA ASP A 507 26.53 14.47 4.24
C ASP A 507 25.31 15.11 3.57
N GLY A 508 24.94 16.31 4.03
CA GLY A 508 23.81 17.07 3.50
C GLY A 508 22.47 16.84 4.22
N PHE A 509 22.38 15.99 5.25
CA PHE A 509 21.16 15.83 6.05
C PHE A 509 20.65 17.16 6.63
N GLN A 510 21.57 18.04 7.05
CA GLN A 510 21.24 19.37 7.61
C GLN A 510 20.53 20.31 6.62
N SER A 511 20.59 20.02 5.32
CA SER A 511 19.94 20.83 4.28
C SER A 511 18.48 20.44 4.01
N VAL A 512 18.00 19.33 4.59
CA VAL A 512 16.63 18.86 4.36
C VAL A 512 15.68 19.60 5.29
N ARG A 513 14.63 20.20 4.73
CA ARG A 513 13.55 20.79 5.53
C ARG A 513 12.76 19.69 6.24
N ILE A 514 12.69 19.80 7.55
CA ILE A 514 11.96 18.86 8.41
C ILE A 514 10.70 19.53 8.95
N ASP A 515 9.57 18.86 8.76
CA ASP A 515 8.27 19.21 9.34
C ASP A 515 7.90 18.25 10.49
N SER A 516 6.77 18.51 11.14
CA SER A 516 6.29 17.70 12.27
C SER A 516 6.02 16.25 11.88
N ASN A 517 5.50 15.99 10.67
CA ASN A 517 5.17 14.64 10.23
C ASN A 517 6.45 13.82 9.99
N LYS A 518 7.47 14.45 9.38
CA LYS A 518 8.80 13.86 9.20
C LYS A 518 9.44 13.53 10.56
N MET A 519 9.36 14.42 11.54
CA MET A 519 9.88 14.13 12.88
C MET A 519 9.09 13.03 13.60
N ASP A 520 7.76 13.01 13.47
CA ASP A 520 6.94 11.95 14.05
C ASP A 520 7.29 10.58 13.45
N GLN A 521 7.56 10.51 12.15
CA GLN A 521 8.04 9.28 11.51
C GLN A 521 9.43 8.87 12.01
N PHE A 522 10.35 9.80 12.14
CA PHE A 522 11.68 9.50 12.67
C PHE A 522 11.60 8.99 14.12
N ASN A 523 10.80 9.64 14.96
CA ASN A 523 10.54 9.20 16.34
C ASN A 523 9.91 7.80 16.35
N ARG A 524 8.99 7.48 15.42
CA ARG A 524 8.46 6.12 15.28
C ARG A 524 9.54 5.10 14.92
N ILE A 525 10.50 5.44 14.05
CA ILE A 525 11.63 4.56 13.74
C ILE A 525 12.48 4.32 14.99
N LEU A 526 12.78 5.36 15.76
CA LEU A 526 13.50 5.22 17.04
C LEU A 526 12.72 4.34 18.01
N GLU A 527 11.42 4.60 18.20
CA GLU A 527 10.54 3.80 19.07
C GLU A 527 10.48 2.33 18.63
N THR A 528 10.35 2.06 17.33
CA THR A 528 10.29 0.69 16.81
C THR A 528 11.62 -0.04 16.94
N THR A 529 12.75 0.64 16.78
CA THR A 529 14.08 -0.01 16.72
C THR A 529 14.81 -0.05 18.07
N LEU A 530 14.61 0.95 18.93
CA LEU A 530 15.34 1.09 20.19
C LEU A 530 14.54 0.69 21.42
N ARG A 531 13.21 0.55 21.33
CA ARG A 531 12.41 0.09 22.47
C ARG A 531 12.62 -1.41 22.68
N PRO A 532 13.01 -1.85 23.88
CA PRO A 532 13.06 -3.28 24.20
C PRO A 532 11.64 -3.86 24.13
N ASP A 533 11.41 -4.83 23.25
CA ASP A 533 10.10 -5.42 22.99
C ASP A 533 10.09 -6.95 23.10
N THR A 534 11.17 -7.53 23.64
CA THR A 534 11.29 -8.98 23.75
C THR A 534 10.45 -9.53 24.91
N THR A 535 9.59 -10.48 24.58
CA THR A 535 8.77 -11.25 25.53
C THR A 535 9.26 -12.69 25.59
N VAL A 536 9.40 -13.22 26.80
CA VAL A 536 9.83 -14.60 27.06
C VAL A 536 8.74 -15.30 27.85
N THR A 537 8.22 -16.40 27.32
CA THR A 537 7.16 -17.20 27.96
C THR A 537 7.56 -18.65 28.05
N PHE A 538 7.27 -19.30 29.19
CA PHE A 538 7.51 -20.73 29.37
C PHE A 538 6.20 -21.44 29.71
N ASN A 539 5.82 -22.41 28.89
CA ASN A 539 4.65 -23.25 29.14
C ASN A 539 5.07 -24.51 29.89
N GLU A 540 4.73 -24.59 31.17
CA GLU A 540 5.06 -25.73 32.04
C GLU A 540 4.45 -27.06 31.57
N LYS A 541 3.25 -27.03 30.96
CA LYS A 541 2.54 -28.24 30.50
C LYS A 541 3.20 -28.85 29.27
N THR A 542 3.59 -28.02 28.31
CA THR A 542 4.23 -28.48 27.07
C THR A 542 5.75 -28.49 27.14
N LYS A 543 6.32 -27.92 28.21
CA LYS A 543 7.76 -27.65 28.38
C LYS A 543 8.32 -26.88 27.18
N THR A 544 7.57 -25.87 26.71
CA THR A 544 7.93 -25.02 25.57
C THR A 544 8.36 -23.65 26.04
N LEU A 545 9.56 -23.23 25.65
CA LEU A 545 10.04 -21.85 25.80
C LEU A 545 9.79 -21.10 24.48
N VAL A 546 9.13 -19.95 24.55
CA VAL A 546 8.88 -19.08 23.39
C VAL A 546 9.44 -17.69 23.69
N VAL A 547 10.38 -17.25 22.85
CA VAL A 547 10.98 -15.91 22.86
C VAL A 547 10.44 -15.16 21.63
N ARG A 548 9.84 -13.99 21.81
CA ARG A 548 9.29 -13.17 20.72
C ARG A 548 9.75 -11.72 20.84
N GLY A 549 10.07 -11.06 19.74
CA GLY A 549 10.43 -9.63 19.70
C GLY A 549 10.70 -9.17 18.27
N LYS A 550 10.98 -7.89 18.04
CA LYS A 550 11.38 -7.41 16.71
C LYS A 550 12.82 -7.77 16.39
N PHE A 551 13.71 -7.41 17.30
CA PHE A 551 15.15 -7.63 17.21
C PHE A 551 15.58 -8.52 18.37
N ILE A 552 15.98 -9.75 18.08
CA ILE A 552 16.39 -10.70 19.13
C ILE A 552 17.89 -10.94 19.02
N LYS A 553 18.61 -10.76 20.13
CA LYS A 553 19.98 -11.26 20.32
C LYS A 553 19.94 -12.60 21.04
N LEU A 554 20.52 -13.63 20.43
CA LEU A 554 20.45 -14.98 20.99
C LEU A 554 21.13 -15.09 22.37
N SER A 555 22.20 -14.31 22.58
CA SER A 555 22.95 -14.22 23.84
C SER A 555 22.12 -13.78 25.05
N GLU A 556 21.11 -12.93 24.85
CA GLU A 556 20.30 -12.38 25.95
C GLU A 556 19.30 -13.40 26.53
N HIS A 557 18.86 -14.35 25.71
CA HIS A 557 17.72 -15.21 26.07
C HIS A 557 18.03 -16.72 26.08
N VAL A 558 19.07 -17.16 25.36
CA VAL A 558 19.27 -18.59 25.07
C VAL A 558 20.65 -19.12 25.51
N ASN A 559 21.61 -18.28 25.89
CA ASN A 559 22.93 -18.73 26.38
C ASN A 559 23.30 -18.33 27.82
N SER A 560 22.38 -17.74 28.59
CA SER A 560 22.53 -17.66 30.05
C SER A 560 22.25 -19.05 30.67
N GLN A 561 23.15 -20.01 30.43
CA GLN A 561 23.03 -21.44 30.76
C GLN A 561 22.63 -21.75 32.22
N LYS A 562 22.71 -20.77 33.13
CA LYS A 562 22.34 -20.94 34.55
C LYS A 562 20.83 -20.89 34.82
N ASN A 563 20.00 -20.33 33.94
CA ASN A 563 18.57 -20.05 34.23
C ASN A 563 17.55 -20.54 33.19
N LEU A 564 17.98 -21.28 32.15
CA LEU A 564 17.01 -21.83 31.19
C LEU A 564 16.17 -22.94 31.84
N PRO A 565 14.83 -22.84 31.79
CA PRO A 565 13.97 -23.91 32.29
C PRO A 565 14.23 -25.20 31.48
N LYS A 566 13.99 -26.36 32.09
CA LYS A 566 14.12 -27.68 31.43
C LYS A 566 13.05 -27.82 30.33
N ALA A 567 13.32 -27.21 29.18
CA ALA A 567 12.43 -27.16 28.03
C ALA A 567 12.69 -28.32 27.06
N ASN A 568 11.61 -28.90 26.55
CA ASN A 568 11.63 -29.88 25.46
C ASN A 568 11.61 -29.18 24.09
N PHE A 569 11.07 -27.97 24.04
CA PHE A 569 10.94 -27.18 22.82
C PHE A 569 11.38 -25.74 23.09
N VAL A 570 12.21 -25.18 22.22
CA VAL A 570 12.65 -23.78 22.30
C VAL A 570 12.34 -23.11 20.97
N ASN A 571 11.48 -22.10 21.00
CA ASN A 571 11.04 -21.34 19.84
C ASN A 571 11.51 -19.89 20.00
N VAL A 572 12.23 -19.38 19.00
CA VAL A 572 12.69 -17.98 18.97
C VAL A 572 12.14 -17.33 17.71
N PHE A 573 11.31 -16.30 17.89
CA PHE A 573 10.57 -15.61 16.84
C PHE A 573 10.96 -14.13 16.80
N ALA A 574 11.73 -13.71 15.81
CA ALA A 574 11.98 -12.29 15.56
C ALA A 574 11.13 -11.79 14.39
N SER A 575 10.44 -10.65 14.56
CA SER A 575 9.61 -10.11 13.47
C SER A 575 10.40 -9.33 12.42
N GLU A 576 11.64 -8.93 12.72
CA GLU A 576 12.54 -8.21 11.81
C GLU A 576 13.84 -8.99 11.59
N LYS A 577 14.66 -9.10 12.65
CA LYS A 577 16.00 -9.66 12.55
C LYS A 577 16.40 -10.44 13.81
N LEU A 578 16.99 -11.60 13.59
CA LEU A 578 17.62 -12.43 14.62
C LEU A 578 19.15 -12.33 14.54
N PHE A 579 19.78 -11.83 15.59
CA PHE A 579 21.23 -11.82 15.74
C PHE A 579 21.68 -13.10 16.43
N ILE A 580 22.41 -13.92 15.68
CA ILE A 580 23.00 -15.16 16.18
C ILE A 580 24.43 -14.83 16.58
N ASP A 581 24.60 -14.35 17.82
CA ASP A 581 25.85 -13.85 18.36
C ASP A 581 26.54 -14.80 19.35
N VAL A 582 25.94 -15.96 19.57
CA VAL A 582 26.47 -16.96 20.47
C VAL A 582 26.10 -18.37 20.02
N GLY A 583 26.98 -19.32 20.34
CA GLY A 583 26.69 -20.74 20.19
C GLY A 583 25.55 -21.21 21.09
N PHE A 584 24.93 -22.32 20.72
CA PHE A 584 23.90 -22.96 21.54
C PHE A 584 24.28 -24.42 21.74
N ASN A 585 24.52 -24.80 22.98
CA ASN A 585 24.71 -26.19 23.36
C ASN A 585 23.41 -26.70 23.98
N LYS A 586 22.97 -27.88 23.55
CA LYS A 586 21.80 -28.57 24.10
C LYS A 586 21.79 -28.47 25.64
N PRO A 587 20.82 -27.77 26.25
CA PRO A 587 20.87 -27.38 27.67
C PRO A 587 20.55 -28.52 28.62
N ASN A 588 19.85 -29.56 28.11
CA ASN A 588 19.52 -30.77 28.82
C ASN A 588 19.17 -31.88 27.80
N ASP A 589 19.21 -33.13 28.25
CA ASP A 589 18.90 -34.29 27.42
C ASP A 589 17.51 -34.32 26.77
N ASN A 590 16.55 -33.62 27.39
CA ASN A 590 15.15 -33.65 26.99
C ASN A 590 14.83 -32.66 25.86
N LEU A 591 15.75 -31.76 25.47
CA LEU A 591 15.50 -30.88 24.34
C LEU A 591 15.26 -31.73 23.08
N GLN A 592 14.07 -31.60 22.51
CA GLN A 592 13.62 -32.35 21.35
C GLN A 592 13.71 -31.54 20.07
N THR A 593 13.36 -30.25 20.11
CA THR A 593 13.42 -29.36 18.93
C THR A 593 13.84 -27.94 19.32
N PHE A 594 14.75 -27.37 18.54
CA PHE A 594 15.13 -25.96 18.57
C PHE A 594 14.66 -25.27 17.27
N TYR A 595 13.82 -24.24 17.42
CA TYR A 595 13.16 -23.56 16.32
C TYR A 595 13.56 -22.08 16.32
N LEU A 596 14.14 -21.62 15.21
CA LEU A 596 14.49 -20.22 14.98
C LEU A 596 13.68 -19.70 13.80
N ALA A 597 13.03 -18.54 13.95
CA ALA A 597 12.34 -17.88 12.86
C ALA A 597 12.52 -16.36 12.86
N ALA A 598 12.92 -15.83 11.72
CA ALA A 598 12.98 -14.39 11.45
C ALA A 598 13.04 -14.13 9.94
N PRO A 599 12.61 -12.97 9.44
CA PRO A 599 12.87 -12.61 8.04
C PRO A 599 14.37 -12.60 7.72
N THR A 600 15.19 -12.04 8.62
CA THR A 600 16.65 -11.93 8.45
C THR A 600 17.41 -12.52 9.63
N TRP A 601 18.45 -13.32 9.35
CA TRP A 601 19.46 -13.75 10.33
C TRP A 601 20.77 -13.04 10.07
N GLU A 602 21.44 -12.60 11.13
CA GLU A 602 22.78 -12.04 11.08
C GLU A 602 23.69 -12.81 12.03
N VAL A 603 24.66 -13.54 11.46
CA VAL A 603 25.61 -14.34 12.23
C VAL A 603 26.79 -13.47 12.62
N ILE A 604 27.04 -13.36 13.93
CA ILE A 604 28.10 -12.52 14.48
C ILE A 604 29.27 -13.40 14.92
N GLY A 605 30.40 -13.28 14.22
CA GLY A 605 31.56 -14.14 14.44
C GLY A 605 31.29 -15.59 14.04
N THR A 606 32.02 -16.53 14.63
CA THR A 606 31.86 -17.97 14.36
C THR A 606 30.95 -18.61 15.41
N VAL A 607 29.84 -19.20 14.95
CA VAL A 607 28.81 -19.76 15.83
C VAL A 607 28.64 -21.25 15.59
N HIS A 608 28.57 -22.02 16.68
CA HIS A 608 28.21 -23.45 16.64
C HIS A 608 26.94 -23.72 17.46
N ILE A 609 25.89 -24.19 16.80
CA ILE A 609 24.69 -24.75 17.42
C ILE A 609 24.86 -26.27 17.50
N LYS A 610 25.14 -26.78 18.71
CA LYS A 610 25.38 -28.19 19.00
C LYS A 610 24.15 -28.83 19.66
N LEU A 611 23.44 -29.64 18.89
CA LEU A 611 22.24 -30.38 19.28
C LEU A 611 22.48 -31.87 19.43
N ASP A 612 23.76 -32.27 19.53
CA ASP A 612 24.18 -33.67 19.56
C ASP A 612 23.60 -34.42 20.77
N GLY A 613 23.40 -35.72 20.59
CA GLY A 613 23.04 -36.63 21.66
C GLY A 613 24.23 -37.00 22.54
N GLU A 614 23.99 -37.21 23.82
CA GLU A 614 25.03 -37.67 24.74
C GLU A 614 25.37 -39.15 24.54
N LYS A 615 26.62 -39.50 24.84
CA LYS A 615 27.09 -40.87 24.86
C LYS A 615 26.31 -41.70 25.89
N GLY A 616 26.02 -42.96 25.55
CA GLY A 616 25.39 -43.93 26.44
C GLY A 616 26.22 -44.10 27.71
N CYS A 617 25.54 -44.09 28.86
CA CYS A 617 26.22 -44.22 30.15
C CYS A 617 26.90 -45.59 30.25
N CYS A 618 28.20 -45.60 30.53
CA CYS A 618 28.94 -46.83 30.77
C CYS A 618 28.35 -47.53 32.01
N LYS A 619 27.68 -48.67 31.83
CA LYS A 619 27.48 -49.60 32.96
C LYS A 619 28.85 -50.20 33.35
N SER A 620 28.95 -50.75 34.57
CA SER A 620 30.21 -51.26 35.13
C SER A 620 31.04 -52.02 34.07
N GLN A 621 32.31 -51.63 33.97
CA GLN A 621 33.30 -52.27 33.10
C GLN A 621 33.73 -53.64 33.60
N ASP A 622 33.28 -54.04 34.78
CA ASP A 622 33.60 -55.34 35.35
C ASP A 622 32.94 -56.43 34.53
N ARG A 623 33.69 -57.52 34.27
CA ARG A 623 33.15 -58.73 33.67
C ARG A 623 31.97 -59.26 34.49
N ALA A 624 31.00 -59.89 33.85
CA ALA A 624 29.94 -60.59 34.55
C ALA A 624 30.49 -61.71 35.45
N LEU A 625 29.72 -62.10 36.46
CA LEU A 625 30.16 -63.06 37.46
C LEU A 625 30.52 -64.41 36.83
N ASP A 626 31.68 -64.93 37.20
CA ASP A 626 32.10 -66.29 36.87
C ASP A 626 31.18 -67.33 37.55
N GLY A 627 31.20 -68.58 37.08
CA GLY A 627 30.55 -69.68 37.80
C GLY A 627 31.16 -69.82 39.21
N ASP A 628 30.32 -69.97 40.24
CA ASP A 628 30.75 -70.03 41.64
C ASP A 628 30.75 -71.46 42.21
N ARG A 629 30.39 -72.45 41.39
CA ARG A 629 30.32 -73.88 41.72
C ARG A 629 30.73 -74.75 40.55
N PHE A 630 31.24 -75.93 40.85
CA PHE A 630 31.68 -76.89 39.84
C PHE A 630 30.64 -77.10 38.73
N SER A 631 31.11 -77.10 37.49
CA SER A 631 30.30 -77.23 36.27
C SER A 631 29.31 -76.08 35.99
N GLN A 632 29.33 -75.00 36.77
CA GLN A 632 28.40 -73.89 36.57
C GLN A 632 28.85 -72.95 35.45
N THR A 633 27.89 -72.58 34.61
CA THR A 633 28.11 -71.64 33.52
C THR A 633 28.27 -70.22 34.05
N GLY A 634 29.25 -69.49 33.54
CA GLY A 634 29.44 -68.08 33.86
C GLY A 634 28.27 -67.22 33.42
N HIS A 635 28.01 -66.12 34.12
CA HIS A 635 26.90 -65.24 33.80
C HIS A 635 27.14 -64.50 32.48
N ASN A 636 26.08 -64.31 31.69
CA ASN A 636 26.17 -63.50 30.48
C ASN A 636 26.41 -62.02 30.82
N GLY A 637 27.26 -61.35 30.05
CA GLY A 637 27.48 -59.92 30.15
C GLY A 637 26.23 -59.11 29.78
N MET A 638 25.95 -58.02 30.48
CA MET A 638 24.86 -57.11 30.15
C MET A 638 25.12 -56.31 28.87
N PRO A 639 24.09 -56.05 28.04
CA PRO A 639 24.20 -55.12 26.92
C PRO A 639 24.60 -53.69 27.34
N GLY A 640 25.30 -52.99 26.44
CA GLY A 640 25.64 -51.59 26.59
C GLY A 640 24.41 -50.67 26.57
N ALA A 641 24.50 -49.51 27.22
CA ALA A 641 23.47 -48.48 27.18
C ALA A 641 23.47 -47.79 25.81
N PRO A 642 22.29 -47.49 25.22
CA PRO A 642 22.22 -46.79 23.96
C PRO A 642 22.68 -45.33 24.10
N GLY A 643 23.21 -44.78 23.01
CA GLY A 643 23.46 -43.35 22.90
C GLY A 643 22.15 -42.58 22.81
N LYS A 644 22.12 -41.36 23.35
CA LYS A 644 20.92 -40.50 23.28
C LYS A 644 20.79 -39.94 21.87
N SER A 645 19.57 -39.68 21.44
CA SER A 645 19.33 -39.05 20.13
C SER A 645 19.57 -37.54 20.19
N ALA A 646 19.99 -36.99 19.06
CA ALA A 646 20.15 -35.56 18.89
C ALA A 646 18.79 -34.83 18.82
N ALA A 647 18.80 -33.54 19.16
CA ALA A 647 17.65 -32.66 19.01
C ALA A 647 17.45 -32.25 17.54
N ASN A 648 16.21 -31.93 17.16
CA ASN A 648 15.89 -31.41 15.84
C ASN A 648 16.16 -29.89 15.78
N PHE A 649 16.53 -29.39 14.60
CA PHE A 649 16.65 -27.98 14.29
C PHE A 649 15.70 -27.61 13.15
N ILE A 650 14.92 -26.55 13.33
CA ILE A 650 14.11 -25.96 12.26
C ILE A 650 14.44 -24.47 12.19
N GLY A 651 14.94 -24.03 11.03
CA GLY A 651 15.25 -22.63 10.76
C GLY A 651 14.33 -22.06 9.70
N LEU A 652 13.53 -21.06 10.04
CA LEU A 652 12.69 -20.32 9.11
C LEU A 652 13.29 -18.94 8.86
N VAL A 653 13.86 -18.75 7.67
CA VAL A 653 14.58 -17.52 7.33
C VAL A 653 14.49 -17.21 5.85
N ASN A 654 14.41 -15.93 5.50
CA ASN A 654 14.59 -15.48 4.12
C ASN A 654 16.08 -15.19 3.89
N THR A 655 16.63 -14.20 4.56
CA THR A 655 18.01 -13.74 4.30
C THR A 655 18.94 -14.12 5.45
N VAL A 656 20.11 -14.69 5.14
CA VAL A 656 21.15 -14.98 6.14
C VAL A 656 22.41 -14.20 5.77
N ILE A 657 22.85 -13.33 6.68
CA ILE A 657 24.10 -12.56 6.58
C ILE A 657 25.19 -13.34 7.32
N ASN A 658 26.33 -13.56 6.66
CA ASN A 658 27.49 -14.34 7.15
C ASN A 658 27.19 -15.81 7.50
N GLY A 659 26.30 -16.47 6.74
CA GLY A 659 25.86 -17.84 7.00
C GLY A 659 26.99 -18.88 7.04
N GLU A 660 28.07 -18.65 6.29
CA GLU A 660 29.27 -19.51 6.25
C GLU A 660 30.02 -19.59 7.58
N SER A 661 29.80 -18.63 8.47
CA SER A 661 30.35 -18.59 9.82
C SER A 661 29.51 -19.38 10.84
N MET A 662 28.42 -20.01 10.41
CA MET A 662 27.51 -20.80 11.25
C MET A 662 27.64 -22.30 10.98
N LYS A 663 27.79 -23.08 12.05
CA LYS A 663 27.75 -24.55 12.04
C LYS A 663 26.61 -25.06 12.91
N ILE A 664 25.84 -26.03 12.41
CA ILE A 664 24.78 -26.72 13.16
C ILE A 664 25.08 -28.22 13.15
N THR A 665 25.18 -28.85 14.32
CA THR A 665 25.36 -30.30 14.46
C THR A 665 24.19 -30.92 15.22
N ALA A 666 23.69 -32.06 14.73
CA ALA A 666 22.63 -32.84 15.33
C ALA A 666 22.96 -34.34 15.26
N ASN A 667 24.14 -34.71 15.75
CA ASN A 667 24.66 -36.07 15.70
C ASN A 667 24.14 -36.90 16.87
N GLY A 668 23.67 -38.13 16.62
CA GLY A 668 23.30 -39.04 17.70
C GLY A 668 24.51 -39.39 18.58
N GLY A 669 24.28 -39.60 19.88
CA GLY A 669 25.34 -39.98 20.82
C GLY A 669 25.84 -41.40 20.59
N GLU A 670 27.08 -41.69 20.93
CA GLU A 670 27.65 -43.03 20.83
C GLU A 670 27.01 -44.00 21.84
N GLY A 671 26.79 -45.26 21.47
CA GLY A 671 26.41 -46.31 22.42
C GLY A 671 27.59 -46.70 23.34
N SER A 672 27.30 -47.16 24.55
CA SER A 672 28.33 -47.69 25.45
C SER A 672 28.73 -49.11 25.05
N ALA A 673 29.94 -49.55 25.41
CA ALA A 673 30.33 -50.95 25.22
C ALA A 673 29.42 -51.91 26.00
N GLY A 674 29.28 -53.14 25.50
CA GLY A 674 28.67 -54.25 26.23
C GLY A 674 29.62 -54.82 27.29
N GLN A 675 29.06 -55.40 28.34
CA GLN A 675 29.83 -56.03 29.41
C GLN A 675 30.37 -57.40 28.97
N ASP A 676 31.56 -57.77 29.39
CA ASP A 676 32.12 -59.10 29.13
C ASP A 676 31.33 -60.19 29.90
N GLY A 677 31.23 -61.39 29.33
CA GLY A 677 30.65 -62.56 30.00
C GLY A 677 31.60 -63.19 31.01
N GLY A 678 31.05 -63.73 32.10
CA GLY A 678 31.81 -64.45 33.13
C GLY A 678 32.32 -65.79 32.64
N ASN A 679 33.43 -66.27 33.18
CA ASN A 679 33.98 -67.58 32.87
C ASN A 679 33.14 -68.69 33.51
N GLY A 680 33.08 -69.85 32.86
CA GLY A 680 32.51 -71.05 33.48
C GLY A 680 33.48 -71.65 34.50
N ASP A 681 32.94 -72.23 35.57
CA ASP A 681 33.76 -72.89 36.59
C ASP A 681 34.20 -74.29 36.11
N LYS A 682 35.29 -74.80 36.68
CA LYS A 682 35.79 -76.15 36.37
C LYS A 682 34.80 -77.23 36.78
N GLY A 683 34.82 -78.38 36.10
CA GLY A 683 34.13 -79.58 36.53
C GLY A 683 34.77 -80.16 37.79
N TYR A 684 34.02 -80.97 38.54
CA TYR A 684 34.58 -81.75 39.64
C TYR A 684 35.26 -83.00 39.08
N ASP A 685 36.45 -83.31 39.59
CA ASP A 685 37.13 -84.55 39.28
C ASP A 685 36.33 -85.72 39.86
N GLY A 686 36.17 -86.79 39.09
CA GLY A 686 35.53 -88.00 39.55
C GLY A 686 36.35 -88.67 40.65
N ASP A 687 35.66 -89.12 41.70
CA ASP A 687 36.33 -89.76 42.83
C ASP A 687 36.96 -91.09 42.40
N SER A 688 38.23 -91.26 42.74
CA SER A 688 38.87 -92.57 42.68
C SER A 688 38.48 -93.37 43.93
N PRO A 689 38.16 -94.67 43.83
CA PRO A 689 37.78 -95.48 44.98
C PRO A 689 38.87 -95.43 46.07
N ILE A 690 38.49 -95.03 47.29
CA ILE A 690 39.44 -94.74 48.37
C ILE A 690 39.96 -96.05 49.02
N THR A 691 41.20 -96.40 48.70
CA THR A 691 42.17 -97.23 49.46
C THR A 691 41.88 -98.71 49.79
N LYS A 692 42.98 -99.45 49.94
CA LYS A 692 43.12 -100.92 50.02
C LYS A 692 42.61 -101.61 51.30
N ASN A 693 42.10 -100.91 52.33
CA ASN A 693 41.95 -101.50 53.68
C ASN A 693 40.52 -101.66 54.24
N THR A 694 39.47 -101.29 53.51
CA THR A 694 38.06 -101.47 53.94
C THR A 694 37.34 -102.62 53.22
N TRP A 695 38.05 -103.70 52.91
CA TRP A 695 37.53 -104.85 52.16
C TRP A 695 36.95 -105.97 53.06
N GLY A 696 36.66 -105.66 54.33
CA GLY A 696 36.19 -106.63 55.32
C GLY A 696 34.69 -106.94 55.29
N SER A 697 33.85 -106.11 54.66
CA SER A 697 32.40 -106.36 54.62
C SER A 697 31.70 -105.51 53.56
N CYS A 698 31.64 -105.99 52.31
CA CYS A 698 30.89 -105.33 51.24
C CYS A 698 30.06 -106.35 50.44
N ASN A 699 28.78 -106.49 50.80
CA ASN A 699 27.73 -107.15 49.99
C ASN A 699 27.00 -106.14 49.07
N GLY A 700 27.69 -105.09 48.60
CA GLY A 700 27.11 -104.05 47.74
C GLY A 700 27.15 -104.43 46.27
N ASN A 701 26.02 -104.29 45.57
CA ASN A 701 25.74 -104.71 44.19
C ASN A 701 26.53 -103.99 43.07
N ASN A 702 27.61 -103.27 43.35
CA ASN A 702 28.33 -102.44 42.35
C ASN A 702 29.58 -103.12 41.76
N PHE A 703 29.68 -104.44 41.85
CA PHE A 703 30.78 -105.20 41.25
C PHE A 703 30.35 -105.87 39.95
N ASN A 704 30.84 -105.38 38.82
CA ASN A 704 30.73 -106.14 37.57
C ASN A 704 31.76 -107.28 37.59
N ARG A 705 31.26 -108.52 37.78
CA ARG A 705 32.08 -109.74 37.78
C ARG A 705 32.43 -110.11 36.34
N PHE A 706 33.67 -109.85 35.93
CA PHE A 706 34.04 -109.99 34.51
C PHE A 706 34.44 -111.42 34.08
N SER A 707 34.95 -112.28 34.98
CA SER A 707 35.13 -113.70 34.67
C SER A 707 35.43 -114.55 35.92
N SER A 708 35.03 -115.82 35.91
CA SER A 708 35.63 -116.85 36.74
C SER A 708 35.99 -118.05 35.89
N ARG A 709 37.28 -118.38 35.79
CA ARG A 709 37.76 -119.63 35.20
C ARG A 709 38.13 -120.59 36.32
N GLN A 710 37.65 -121.83 36.23
CA GLN A 710 37.96 -122.91 37.15
C GLN A 710 38.92 -123.86 36.42
N LEU A 711 40.18 -123.86 36.82
CA LEU A 711 41.21 -124.78 36.31
C LEU A 711 41.64 -125.62 37.52
N GLY A 712 41.59 -126.95 37.42
CA GLY A 712 42.09 -127.92 38.42
C GLY A 712 42.33 -127.44 39.86
N GLY A 713 41.27 -127.13 40.61
CA GLY A 713 41.34 -126.74 42.04
C GLY A 713 41.47 -125.23 42.34
N PHE A 714 41.56 -124.36 41.32
CA PHE A 714 41.74 -122.92 41.46
C PHE A 714 40.48 -122.12 41.12
N VAL A 715 40.16 -121.07 41.91
CA VAL A 715 39.13 -120.06 41.58
C VAL A 715 39.78 -118.68 41.58
N ARG A 716 39.87 -118.06 40.39
CA ARG A 716 40.26 -116.65 40.21
C ARG A 716 39.00 -115.81 40.00
N ARG A 717 38.81 -114.76 40.81
CA ARG A 717 37.76 -113.75 40.61
C ARG A 717 38.41 -112.39 40.39
N VAL A 718 38.05 -111.73 39.30
CA VAL A 718 38.49 -110.36 38.98
C VAL A 718 37.31 -109.42 39.17
N TYR A 719 37.51 -108.37 39.96
CA TYR A 719 36.56 -107.31 40.24
C TYR A 719 37.13 -105.99 39.68
N CYS A 720 36.38 -105.31 38.82
CA CYS A 720 36.66 -103.90 38.49
C CYS A 720 35.84 -103.02 39.43
N ILE A 721 36.51 -102.11 40.14
CA ILE A 721 35.86 -100.99 40.83
C ILE A 721 36.10 -99.76 39.97
N TYR A 722 35.02 -99.22 39.42
CA TYR A 722 35.08 -98.02 38.60
C TYR A 722 35.18 -96.78 39.51
N GLY A 723 36.05 -95.83 39.15
CA GLY A 723 35.98 -94.48 39.70
C GLY A 723 34.78 -93.73 39.13
N ASP A 724 34.45 -92.59 39.69
CA ASP A 724 33.38 -91.76 39.14
C ASP A 724 33.87 -91.01 37.89
N ARG A 725 32.93 -90.62 37.04
CA ARG A 725 33.24 -89.77 35.89
C ARG A 725 33.47 -88.34 36.38
N GLY A 726 34.47 -87.65 35.83
CA GLY A 726 34.60 -86.21 36.04
C GLY A 726 33.47 -85.46 35.35
N SER A 727 32.97 -84.39 35.97
CA SER A 727 31.90 -83.60 35.38
C SER A 727 32.42 -82.64 34.33
N ASP A 728 31.58 -82.29 33.37
CA ASP A 728 31.91 -81.30 32.36
C ASP A 728 32.17 -79.93 33.03
N GLY A 729 33.08 -79.13 32.47
CA GLY A 729 33.28 -77.76 32.92
C GLY A 729 32.09 -76.89 32.53
N GLY A 730 31.83 -75.86 33.34
CA GLY A 730 30.79 -74.88 33.04
C GLY A 730 31.12 -74.10 31.77
N ASN A 731 30.11 -73.72 31.00
CA ASN A 731 30.33 -72.88 29.83
C ASN A 731 30.68 -71.44 30.25
N GLY A 732 31.42 -70.72 29.42
CA GLY A 732 31.58 -69.28 29.59
C GLY A 732 30.28 -68.56 29.23
N GLY A 733 29.95 -67.52 29.97
CA GLY A 733 28.84 -66.61 29.67
C GLY A 733 29.10 -65.85 28.37
N ASN A 734 28.04 -65.59 27.60
CA ASN A 734 28.12 -64.77 26.40
C ASN A 734 28.38 -63.29 26.75
N GLY A 735 29.19 -62.60 25.96
CA GLY A 735 29.37 -61.16 26.10
C GLY A 735 28.12 -60.37 25.74
N GLY A 736 27.88 -59.25 26.41
CA GLY A 736 26.78 -58.33 26.12
C GLY A 736 26.98 -57.63 24.78
N VAL A 737 25.92 -57.46 23.99
CA VAL A 737 26.00 -56.64 22.77
C VAL A 737 26.27 -55.16 23.13
N GLY A 738 27.01 -54.44 22.28
CA GLY A 738 27.22 -53.01 22.44
C GLY A 738 25.92 -52.22 22.36
N GLY A 739 25.86 -51.10 23.07
CA GLY A 739 24.71 -50.20 23.04
C GLY A 739 24.52 -49.61 21.64
N LEU A 740 23.27 -49.43 21.22
CA LEU A 740 22.97 -48.83 19.93
C LEU A 740 23.31 -47.32 19.94
N GLY A 741 23.97 -46.83 18.89
CA GLY A 741 24.20 -45.41 18.70
C GLY A 741 22.89 -44.65 18.54
N GLY A 742 22.84 -43.45 19.11
CA GLY A 742 21.72 -42.54 19.08
C GLY A 742 21.32 -42.15 17.66
N LEU A 743 20.05 -41.81 17.47
CA LEU A 743 19.55 -41.38 16.18
C LEU A 743 20.01 -39.94 15.88
N PRO A 744 20.31 -39.61 14.60
CA PRO A 744 20.55 -38.23 14.21
C PRO A 744 19.29 -37.39 14.40
N GLY A 745 19.49 -36.14 14.81
CA GLY A 745 18.44 -35.13 14.75
C GLY A 745 18.23 -34.65 13.33
N LYS A 746 17.07 -34.06 13.06
CA LYS A 746 16.76 -33.50 11.74
C LYS A 746 17.05 -32.02 11.71
N ILE A 747 17.80 -31.56 10.71
CA ILE A 747 18.07 -30.14 10.45
C ILE A 747 17.29 -29.75 9.19
N GLY A 748 16.39 -28.78 9.29
CA GLY A 748 15.50 -28.38 8.19
C GLY A 748 15.40 -26.88 8.00
N PHE A 749 15.53 -26.44 6.74
CA PHE A 749 15.22 -25.09 6.28
C PHE A 749 14.14 -25.17 5.21
N PRO A 750 12.97 -24.53 5.38
CA PRO A 750 11.86 -24.60 4.45
C PRO A 750 12.04 -23.64 3.26
N VAL A 751 13.27 -23.26 2.89
CA VAL A 751 13.55 -22.33 1.79
C VAL A 751 14.42 -22.99 0.72
N LYS A 752 14.20 -22.63 -0.55
CA LYS A 752 14.89 -23.24 -1.70
C LYS A 752 16.28 -22.65 -1.97
N GLN A 753 16.57 -21.46 -1.44
CA GLN A 753 17.82 -20.75 -1.70
C GLN A 753 18.96 -21.23 -0.80
N PRO A 754 20.21 -21.26 -1.30
CA PRO A 754 21.36 -21.64 -0.49
C PRO A 754 21.58 -20.61 0.63
N LEU A 755 21.64 -21.10 1.87
CA LEU A 755 21.84 -20.27 3.07
C LEU A 755 23.31 -20.20 3.51
N ASN A 756 24.20 -20.95 2.85
CA ASN A 756 25.63 -21.09 3.19
C ASN A 756 25.93 -21.56 4.62
N ILE A 757 24.96 -22.15 5.33
CA ILE A 757 25.14 -22.69 6.70
C ILE A 757 25.71 -24.11 6.62
N ARG A 758 26.73 -24.42 7.44
CA ARG A 758 27.28 -25.78 7.55
C ARG A 758 26.41 -26.63 8.46
N THR A 759 25.96 -27.78 7.98
CA THR A 759 25.09 -28.70 8.74
C THR A 759 25.66 -30.10 8.78
N GLU A 760 25.58 -30.77 9.93
CA GLU A 760 26.01 -32.15 10.12
C GLU A 760 24.96 -32.90 10.96
N ALA A 761 24.52 -34.06 10.48
CA ALA A 761 23.62 -34.95 11.21
C ALA A 761 23.91 -36.40 10.85
N SER A 762 24.55 -37.13 11.78
CA SER A 762 24.88 -38.54 11.62
C SER A 762 24.37 -39.38 12.80
N LYS A 763 24.09 -40.66 12.53
CA LYS A 763 23.83 -41.63 13.61
C LYS A 763 25.09 -41.74 14.48
N GLY A 764 24.91 -41.86 15.79
CA GLY A 764 26.01 -42.21 16.70
C GLY A 764 26.58 -43.59 16.38
N ALA A 765 27.85 -43.80 16.71
CA ALA A 765 28.45 -45.12 16.60
C ALA A 765 27.80 -46.09 17.59
N ASP A 766 27.59 -47.34 17.17
CA ASP A 766 27.21 -48.41 18.09
C ASP A 766 28.41 -48.75 19.00
N GLY A 767 28.16 -49.11 20.25
CA GLY A 767 29.20 -49.50 21.19
C GLY A 767 29.87 -50.81 20.79
N ALA A 768 31.10 -51.03 21.26
CA ALA A 768 31.79 -52.30 21.05
C ALA A 768 31.07 -53.45 21.79
N PRO A 769 30.99 -54.66 21.22
CA PRO A 769 30.47 -55.83 21.93
C PRO A 769 31.42 -56.24 23.07
N GLY A 770 30.83 -56.75 24.17
CA GLY A 770 31.59 -57.40 25.24
C GLY A 770 32.08 -58.78 24.78
N SER A 771 33.21 -59.20 25.33
CA SER A 771 33.84 -60.49 25.04
C SER A 771 33.11 -61.63 25.76
N GLY A 772 33.01 -62.81 25.15
CA GLY A 772 32.50 -64.01 25.81
C GLY A 772 33.51 -64.61 26.79
N GLY A 773 33.00 -65.06 27.95
CA GLY A 773 33.80 -65.71 28.98
C GLY A 773 34.37 -67.05 28.51
N GLU A 774 35.46 -67.48 29.12
CA GLU A 774 36.06 -68.78 28.85
C GLU A 774 35.24 -69.92 29.48
N GLY A 775 35.20 -71.07 28.82
CA GLY A 775 34.61 -72.27 29.41
C GLY A 775 35.57 -72.94 30.38
N GLY A 776 35.03 -73.37 31.52
CA GLY A 776 35.75 -74.07 32.58
C GLY A 776 36.31 -75.40 32.11
N GLU A 777 37.42 -75.82 32.68
CA GLU A 777 38.03 -77.12 32.39
C GLU A 777 37.11 -78.25 32.86
N GLY A 778 37.06 -79.36 32.12
CA GLY A 778 36.32 -80.53 32.58
C GLY A 778 37.07 -81.26 33.70
N GLY A 779 36.33 -81.85 34.63
CA GLY A 779 36.90 -82.64 35.71
C GLY A 779 37.51 -83.94 35.19
N LYS A 780 38.62 -84.38 35.76
CA LYS A 780 39.29 -85.62 35.37
C LYS A 780 38.52 -86.83 35.86
N ALA A 781 38.49 -87.92 35.10
CA ALA A 781 37.86 -89.16 35.55
C ALA A 781 38.61 -89.81 36.72
N GLY A 782 37.86 -90.41 37.66
CA GLY A 782 38.41 -91.20 38.74
C GLY A 782 39.08 -92.48 38.23
N ARG A 783 40.21 -92.86 38.83
CA ARG A 783 40.94 -94.07 38.44
C ARG A 783 40.17 -95.32 38.86
N SER A 784 40.04 -96.28 37.95
CA SER A 784 39.47 -97.60 38.25
C SER A 784 40.54 -98.58 38.68
N TRP A 785 40.19 -99.49 39.60
CA TRP A 785 41.11 -100.53 40.09
C TRP A 785 40.60 -101.92 39.73
N ASN A 786 41.48 -102.79 39.23
CA ASN A 786 41.25 -104.23 39.25
C ASN A 786 41.69 -104.80 40.59
N HIS A 787 40.81 -105.54 41.24
CA HIS A 787 41.15 -106.42 42.36
C HIS A 787 40.99 -107.88 41.94
N GLN A 788 42.08 -108.65 42.08
CA GLN A 788 42.07 -110.07 41.81
C GLN A 788 42.22 -110.87 43.10
N LYS A 789 41.24 -111.71 43.40
CA LYS A 789 41.27 -112.62 44.55
C LYS A 789 41.53 -114.04 44.06
N MET A 790 42.67 -114.62 44.47
CA MET A 790 43.01 -116.02 44.23
C MET A 790 42.80 -116.85 45.50
N MET A 791 41.98 -117.90 45.40
CA MET A 791 41.76 -118.85 46.50
C MET A 791 42.42 -120.21 46.22
N TRP A 792 43.22 -120.66 47.18
CA TRP A 792 43.91 -121.94 47.18
C TRP A 792 43.17 -122.93 48.10
N TRP A 793 42.96 -124.17 47.64
CA TRP A 793 42.40 -125.25 48.45
C TRP A 793 43.37 -126.44 48.43
N TRP A 794 43.96 -126.76 49.58
CA TRP A 794 44.77 -127.96 49.76
C TRP A 794 44.12 -128.83 50.84
N ARG A 795 44.06 -130.15 50.63
CA ARG A 795 43.64 -131.14 51.63
C ARG A 795 44.91 -131.79 52.17
N ASP A 796 45.19 -131.59 53.46
CA ASP A 796 46.22 -132.34 54.16
C ASP A 796 45.58 -133.24 55.23
N ALA A 797 46.17 -134.41 55.48
CA ALA A 797 45.57 -135.56 56.16
C ALA A 797 45.39 -135.42 57.70
N SER A 798 45.36 -134.20 58.23
CA SER A 798 45.05 -133.94 59.65
C SER A 798 44.20 -132.67 59.75
N CYS A 799 42.95 -132.83 60.19
CA CYS A 799 41.91 -131.80 60.32
C CYS A 799 42.40 -130.42 60.81
N SER A 800 42.68 -129.50 59.88
CA SER A 800 42.46 -128.05 60.02
C SER A 800 42.55 -127.36 58.65
N ARG A 801 41.55 -126.53 58.29
CA ARG A 801 41.52 -125.74 57.04
C ARG A 801 42.25 -124.41 57.28
N SER A 802 43.43 -124.22 56.69
CA SER A 802 44.05 -122.89 56.60
C SER A 802 43.96 -122.33 55.18
N GLN A 803 43.41 -121.12 55.04
CA GLN A 803 43.38 -120.37 53.77
C GLN A 803 44.58 -119.41 53.70
N ARG A 804 45.27 -119.37 52.56
CA ARG A 804 46.18 -118.27 52.19
C ARG A 804 45.53 -117.47 51.06
N LEU A 805 45.39 -116.17 51.27
CA LEU A 805 44.90 -115.21 50.27
C LEU A 805 46.11 -114.49 49.67
N ALA A 806 46.15 -114.41 48.34
CA ALA A 806 47.08 -113.55 47.62
C ALA A 806 46.25 -112.57 46.78
N ASP A 807 46.45 -111.27 47.01
CA ASP A 807 45.75 -110.19 46.35
C ASP A 807 46.69 -109.48 45.38
N GLU A 808 46.35 -109.46 44.09
CA GLU A 808 47.07 -108.70 43.06
C GLU A 808 46.20 -107.54 42.55
N TYR A 809 46.82 -106.37 42.37
CA TYR A 809 46.18 -105.15 41.88
C TYR A 809 46.75 -104.75 40.52
N GLY A 810 45.88 -104.35 39.58
CA GLY A 810 46.26 -103.81 38.26
C GLY A 810 45.20 -102.85 37.71
N ASP A 811 45.42 -102.29 36.52
CA ASP A 811 44.47 -101.36 35.89
C ASP A 811 43.37 -102.12 35.10
N CYS A 812 42.12 -101.63 35.15
CA CYS A 812 40.99 -102.19 34.39
C CYS A 812 41.16 -101.96 32.89
N ALA A 813 41.20 -103.03 32.09
CA ALA A 813 41.44 -102.96 30.64
C ALA A 813 40.23 -102.50 29.80
N ASN A 814 39.14 -102.04 30.42
CA ASN A 814 37.94 -101.56 29.71
C ASN A 814 37.30 -100.38 30.46
N THR A 815 37.88 -99.20 30.30
CA THR A 815 37.49 -97.94 30.98
C THR A 815 36.85 -96.92 30.04
N ASP A 816 36.40 -97.31 28.83
CA ASP A 816 35.86 -96.37 27.82
C ASP A 816 34.63 -95.54 28.28
N TYR A 817 33.99 -95.96 29.37
CA TYR A 817 32.88 -95.27 30.04
C TYR A 817 33.32 -94.18 31.03
N LEU A 818 34.59 -94.16 31.44
CA LEU A 818 35.18 -93.16 32.34
C LEU A 818 35.99 -92.17 31.51
N ARG A 819 35.30 -91.12 31.07
CA ARG A 819 35.90 -90.02 30.33
C ARG A 819 36.04 -88.82 31.23
N ASP A 820 37.13 -88.08 31.06
CA ASP A 820 37.22 -86.72 31.56
C ASP A 820 35.97 -85.95 31.13
N GLY A 821 35.51 -85.06 32.00
CA GLY A 821 34.52 -84.07 31.65
C GLY A 821 35.01 -83.28 30.45
N HIS A 822 34.08 -82.90 29.59
CA HIS A 822 34.38 -82.01 28.49
C HIS A 822 34.65 -80.61 29.04
N ARG A 823 35.62 -79.90 28.44
CA ARG A 823 35.78 -78.46 28.70
C ARG A 823 34.51 -77.74 28.28
N GLY A 824 34.04 -76.82 29.12
CA GLY A 824 32.94 -75.93 28.77
C GLY A 824 33.25 -75.14 27.50
N HIS A 825 32.22 -74.77 26.76
CA HIS A 825 32.38 -73.92 25.58
C HIS A 825 32.64 -72.47 25.99
N ARG A 826 33.51 -71.78 25.23
CA ARG A 826 33.68 -70.32 25.34
C ARG A 826 32.36 -69.64 24.93
N GLY A 827 31.96 -68.63 25.69
CA GLY A 827 30.84 -67.76 25.32
C GLY A 827 31.14 -67.00 24.02
N TYR A 828 30.09 -66.56 23.33
CA TYR A 828 30.23 -65.78 22.10
C TYR A 828 30.26 -64.27 22.42
N ASP A 829 31.13 -63.53 21.73
CA ASP A 829 31.23 -62.07 21.84
C ASP A 829 29.92 -61.41 21.37
N GLY A 830 29.38 -60.47 22.17
CA GLY A 830 28.16 -59.72 21.84
C GLY A 830 26.89 -60.56 21.61
N ALA A 831 26.86 -61.82 22.04
CA ALA A 831 25.73 -62.71 21.78
C ALA A 831 24.58 -62.60 22.80
N ASN A 832 24.78 -61.89 23.92
CA ASN A 832 23.69 -61.61 24.84
C ASN A 832 22.93 -60.32 24.45
N TRP A 833 21.70 -60.50 23.96
CA TRP A 833 20.76 -59.43 23.58
C TRP A 833 19.70 -59.15 24.65
N TYR A 834 19.71 -59.91 25.75
CA TYR A 834 18.70 -59.77 26.80
C TYR A 834 18.89 -58.44 27.55
N GLY A 835 17.88 -57.57 27.46
CA GLY A 835 17.91 -56.25 28.09
C GLY A 835 18.51 -55.12 27.22
N VAL A 836 18.72 -55.35 25.91
CA VAL A 836 19.08 -54.29 24.95
C VAL A 836 18.00 -53.21 24.95
N GLN A 837 18.42 -51.96 25.01
CA GLN A 837 17.53 -50.80 24.91
C GLN A 837 17.71 -50.11 23.56
N GLU A 838 16.60 -49.69 22.96
CA GLU A 838 16.65 -48.85 21.75
C GLU A 838 17.07 -47.41 22.11
N ALA A 839 17.68 -46.72 21.13
CA ALA A 839 17.89 -45.29 21.24
C ALA A 839 16.53 -44.56 21.34
N THR A 840 16.45 -43.58 22.25
CA THR A 840 15.22 -42.79 22.46
C THR A 840 14.90 -41.96 21.21
N TYR A 841 13.68 -42.04 20.69
CA TYR A 841 13.28 -41.22 19.54
C TYR A 841 13.05 -39.76 19.93
N THR A 842 13.62 -38.84 19.16
CA THR A 842 13.32 -37.42 19.29
C THR A 842 12.01 -37.09 18.57
N VAL A 843 11.03 -36.53 19.28
CA VAL A 843 9.77 -36.10 18.67
C VAL A 843 9.98 -34.74 18.00
N LEU A 844 9.60 -34.64 16.73
CA LEU A 844 9.52 -33.36 16.07
C LEU A 844 8.34 -32.58 16.66
N ALA A 845 8.57 -31.34 17.09
CA ALA A 845 7.49 -30.43 17.47
C ALA A 845 6.40 -30.39 16.37
N ASN A 846 5.16 -30.08 16.73
CA ASN A 846 4.10 -29.85 15.74
C ASN A 846 4.46 -28.61 14.91
N SER A 847 5.24 -28.83 13.85
CA SER A 847 5.83 -27.78 13.04
C SER A 847 4.76 -26.90 12.41
N GLU A 848 3.58 -27.45 12.11
CA GLU A 848 2.45 -26.71 11.55
C GLU A 848 1.86 -25.71 12.56
N ALA A 849 1.67 -26.12 13.81
CA ALA A 849 1.20 -25.22 14.87
C ALA A 849 2.21 -24.09 15.16
N THR A 850 3.51 -24.41 15.24
CA THR A 850 4.58 -23.43 15.47
C THR A 850 4.74 -22.46 14.30
N ILE A 851 4.62 -22.96 13.07
CA ILE A 851 4.59 -22.12 11.85
C ILE A 851 3.39 -21.16 11.88
N LYS A 852 2.21 -21.66 12.21
CA LYS A 852 0.99 -20.85 12.31
C LYS A 852 1.13 -19.76 13.39
N GLU A 853 1.66 -20.13 14.54
CA GLU A 853 1.92 -19.21 15.66
C GLU A 853 2.87 -18.06 15.26
N TYR A 854 3.97 -18.39 14.55
CA TYR A 854 4.89 -17.37 14.05
C TYR A 854 4.26 -16.48 12.98
N ARG A 855 3.39 -17.02 12.12
CA ARG A 855 2.63 -16.24 11.14
C ARG A 855 1.70 -15.24 11.81
N GLU A 856 0.93 -15.67 12.81
CA GLU A 856 0.03 -14.80 13.58
C GLU A 856 0.80 -13.68 14.27
N PHE A 857 1.96 -14.01 14.85
CA PHE A 857 2.89 -13.03 15.42
C PHE A 857 3.36 -12.01 14.38
N LEU A 858 3.83 -12.44 13.21
CA LEU A 858 4.25 -11.54 12.14
C LEU A 858 3.12 -10.65 11.60
N LEU A 859 1.90 -11.17 11.48
CA LEU A 859 0.74 -10.40 11.03
C LEU A 859 0.35 -9.32 12.03
N GLN A 860 0.34 -9.65 13.33
CA GLN A 860 0.10 -8.70 14.39
C GLN A 860 1.16 -7.59 14.38
N GLU A 861 2.44 -7.96 14.28
CA GLU A 861 3.54 -6.99 14.18
C GLU A 861 3.48 -6.16 12.90
N SER A 862 3.06 -6.72 11.76
CA SER A 862 2.93 -5.97 10.49
C SER A 862 1.78 -4.96 10.50
N ASN A 863 0.76 -5.18 11.34
CA ASN A 863 -0.34 -4.25 11.53
C ASN A 863 0.00 -3.13 12.52
N ASN A 864 0.84 -3.42 13.52
CA ASN A 864 1.27 -2.45 14.52
C ASN A 864 2.50 -1.65 14.08
N ASP A 865 3.34 -2.21 13.22
CA ASP A 865 4.60 -1.64 12.77
C ASP A 865 4.62 -1.47 11.25
N SER A 866 4.59 -0.21 10.84
CA SER A 866 4.36 0.19 9.45
C SER A 866 5.66 0.46 8.68
N ILE A 867 6.82 0.47 9.34
CA ILE A 867 8.13 0.87 8.77
C ILE A 867 8.66 -0.07 7.68
N SER A 868 8.40 -1.37 7.81
CA SER A 868 8.88 -2.45 6.92
C SER A 868 7.74 -3.37 6.46
N ARG A 869 6.50 -2.88 6.51
CA ARG A 869 5.28 -3.68 6.32
C ARG A 869 5.31 -4.47 5.01
N ASN A 870 5.72 -3.86 3.90
CA ASN A 870 5.75 -4.57 2.62
C ASN A 870 6.78 -5.69 2.60
N SER A 871 7.96 -5.49 3.22
CA SER A 871 8.97 -6.56 3.35
C SER A 871 8.48 -7.73 4.21
N LYS A 872 7.73 -7.46 5.29
CA LYS A 872 7.09 -8.51 6.11
C LYS A 872 5.99 -9.23 5.34
N ILE A 873 5.15 -8.51 4.60
CA ILE A 873 4.11 -9.10 3.75
C ILE A 873 4.73 -9.94 2.62
N GLU A 874 5.82 -9.47 2.01
CA GLU A 874 6.56 -10.24 1.00
C GLU A 874 7.17 -11.51 1.58
N PHE A 875 7.72 -11.44 2.80
CA PHE A 875 8.19 -12.63 3.50
C PHE A 875 7.04 -13.61 3.78
N LEU A 876 5.89 -13.12 4.25
CA LEU A 876 4.68 -13.92 4.47
C LEU A 876 4.11 -14.50 3.17
N SER A 877 4.17 -13.79 2.05
CA SER A 877 3.69 -14.30 0.76
C SER A 877 4.63 -15.36 0.19
N LYS A 878 5.95 -15.17 0.32
CA LYS A 878 6.94 -16.23 0.02
C LYS A 878 6.73 -17.44 0.91
N PHE A 879 6.37 -17.22 2.17
CA PHE A 879 6.07 -18.26 3.15
C PHE A 879 4.80 -19.06 2.80
N ASP A 880 3.71 -18.38 2.42
CA ASP A 880 2.45 -19.02 1.99
C ASP A 880 2.62 -19.78 0.66
N ASN A 881 3.56 -19.32 -0.19
CA ASN A 881 3.93 -19.94 -1.46
C ASN A 881 5.03 -21.00 -1.35
N LEU A 882 5.58 -21.24 -0.16
CA LEU A 882 6.40 -22.43 0.05
C LEU A 882 5.52 -23.61 -0.35
N PRO A 883 5.98 -24.51 -1.24
CA PRO A 883 5.19 -25.68 -1.58
C PRO A 883 4.75 -26.28 -0.24
N LYS A 884 3.45 -26.60 -0.09
CA LYS A 884 2.93 -27.39 1.04
C LYS A 884 3.73 -28.68 1.05
N SER A 885 4.95 -28.61 1.55
CA SER A 885 6.00 -29.41 0.96
C SER A 885 5.69 -30.77 1.52
N LYS A 886 5.43 -31.70 0.61
CA LYS A 886 5.42 -33.12 0.95
C LYS A 886 6.63 -33.44 1.82
N ASN A 887 7.73 -32.70 1.74
CA ASN A 887 8.84 -32.79 2.70
C ASN A 887 8.40 -32.44 4.13
N LEU A 888 8.12 -31.19 4.53
CA LEU A 888 7.69 -30.82 5.92
C LEU A 888 6.48 -31.61 6.43
N TYR A 889 5.47 -31.85 5.59
CA TYR A 889 4.29 -32.64 5.96
C TYR A 889 4.56 -34.17 5.98
N ASN A 890 5.53 -34.71 5.24
CA ASN A 890 6.00 -36.09 5.42
C ASN A 890 6.88 -36.23 6.67
N PHE A 891 7.50 -35.17 7.23
CA PHE A 891 8.25 -35.29 8.50
C PHE A 891 7.35 -35.77 9.65
N ALA A 892 6.05 -35.45 9.63
CA ALA A 892 5.07 -35.93 10.61
C ALA A 892 4.53 -37.35 10.33
N ARG A 893 4.67 -37.85 9.08
CA ARG A 893 4.07 -39.11 8.62
C ARG A 893 4.96 -40.35 8.80
N ILE A 894 6.25 -40.18 9.12
CA ILE A 894 7.21 -41.26 9.47
C ILE A 894 7.00 -41.76 10.92
N LYS A 895 5.74 -41.89 11.36
CA LYS A 895 5.41 -42.62 12.61
C LYS A 895 5.08 -44.10 12.34
N ARG A 896 4.91 -44.49 11.06
CA ARG A 896 4.41 -45.83 10.67
C ARG A 896 5.45 -46.80 10.10
N MET A 897 6.58 -46.34 9.54
CA MET A 897 7.54 -47.24 8.87
C MET A 897 8.68 -47.73 9.77
N ALA A 898 9.00 -47.05 10.86
CA ALA A 898 10.11 -47.45 11.74
C ALA A 898 9.82 -48.68 12.65
N ARG A 899 8.58 -49.21 12.65
CA ARG A 899 8.20 -50.39 13.44
C ARG A 899 8.39 -51.73 12.72
N MET A 900 8.75 -51.76 11.44
CA MET A 900 8.77 -53.01 10.66
C MET A 900 10.12 -53.45 10.08
N ASP A 901 11.16 -52.63 10.05
CA ASP A 901 12.43 -53.05 9.45
C ASP A 901 13.54 -53.22 10.49
N LYS A 902 14.00 -54.49 10.59
CA LYS A 902 15.19 -55.02 11.27
C LYS A 902 15.02 -55.56 12.69
N LEU A 903 14.44 -56.76 12.77
CA LEU A 903 15.08 -57.84 13.53
C LEU A 903 15.85 -58.70 12.51
N PRO A 904 17.16 -58.95 12.68
CA PRO A 904 17.85 -59.92 11.84
C PRO A 904 17.31 -61.31 12.16
N THR A 905 16.52 -61.88 11.25
CA THR A 905 16.16 -63.29 11.27
C THR A 905 17.37 -64.13 10.86
N ASN A 906 18.37 -64.21 11.74
CA ASN A 906 19.39 -65.25 11.65
C ASN A 906 18.73 -66.59 11.96
N ARG A 907 18.20 -67.24 10.92
CA ARG A 907 17.91 -68.68 10.91
C ARG A 907 19.24 -69.44 11.03
N VAL A 908 19.70 -69.62 12.26
CA VAL A 908 20.58 -70.75 12.57
C VAL A 908 19.70 -72.00 12.57
N LYS A 909 19.94 -72.91 11.63
CA LYS A 909 19.35 -74.25 11.60
C LYS A 909 19.68 -74.95 12.94
N ARG A 910 18.72 -75.02 13.85
CA ARG A 910 18.75 -76.00 14.95
C ARG A 910 17.96 -77.23 14.50
N ASN A 911 18.71 -78.30 14.26
CA ASN A 911 18.19 -79.66 14.29
C ASN A 911 18.05 -80.09 15.76
N SER A 912 17.02 -80.92 16.02
CA SER A 912 16.76 -81.77 17.19
C SER A 912 15.61 -81.31 18.14
N PRO A 913 14.90 -82.25 18.79
CA PRO A 913 13.43 -82.29 18.77
C PRO A 913 12.74 -82.19 20.15
N LEU A 914 11.42 -82.04 20.09
CA LEU A 914 10.39 -82.31 21.12
C LEU A 914 10.42 -81.40 22.37
N ASP A 915 9.43 -80.52 22.48
CA ASP A 915 8.53 -80.61 23.63
C ASP A 915 7.13 -80.09 23.27
N ASN A 916 6.13 -80.88 23.62
CA ASN A 916 4.71 -80.64 23.38
C ASN A 916 4.13 -79.98 24.63
N ASP A 917 3.70 -78.73 24.54
CA ASP A 917 2.57 -78.27 25.34
C ASP A 917 1.88 -77.06 24.70
N LYS A 918 0.64 -77.27 24.27
CA LYS A 918 -0.33 -76.24 23.89
C LYS A 918 -1.55 -76.41 24.78
N PRO A 919 -2.06 -75.33 25.39
CA PRO A 919 -3.48 -75.20 25.66
C PRO A 919 -4.16 -74.33 24.59
N LYS A 920 -5.44 -74.64 24.44
CA LYS A 920 -6.37 -74.27 23.39
C LYS A 920 -7.41 -73.28 23.97
N TRP A 921 -7.66 -72.21 23.21
CA TRP A 921 -8.88 -71.37 23.14
C TRP A 921 -9.27 -70.44 24.31
N ILE A 922 -9.49 -69.15 23.98
CA ILE A 922 -10.82 -68.49 24.04
C ILE A 922 -10.99 -67.64 22.76
N LYS A 923 -12.15 -67.81 22.11
CA LYS A 923 -12.70 -67.04 20.98
C LYS A 923 -13.78 -66.10 21.53
N THR A 924 -13.76 -64.84 21.07
CA THR A 924 -14.86 -63.86 20.85
C THR A 924 -14.16 -62.50 20.63
N ASP A 925 -14.52 -61.57 19.72
CA ASP A 925 -15.64 -61.40 18.81
C ASP A 925 -15.22 -60.56 17.59
N CYS A 926 -16.05 -60.67 16.55
CA CYS A 926 -15.87 -60.18 15.19
C CYS A 926 -15.95 -58.65 15.00
N PHE A 927 -15.26 -58.22 13.95
CA PHE A 927 -15.45 -56.98 13.20
C PHE A 927 -16.92 -56.69 12.86
N GLN A 928 -17.40 -55.48 13.16
CA GLN A 928 -18.30 -54.73 12.29
C GLN A 928 -17.97 -53.23 12.35
N ALA A 929 -17.87 -52.62 11.16
CA ALA A 929 -17.73 -51.19 10.96
C ALA A 929 -19.07 -50.47 11.22
N PRO A 930 -19.11 -49.28 11.84
CA PRO A 930 -20.31 -48.48 11.85
C PRO A 930 -20.32 -47.52 10.65
N GLN A 931 -21.36 -47.64 9.82
CA GLN A 931 -21.86 -46.55 8.99
C GLN A 931 -22.44 -45.46 9.90
N TRP A 932 -22.11 -44.19 9.62
CA TRP A 932 -22.74 -43.04 10.27
C TRP A 932 -23.95 -42.57 9.47
N PRO A 933 -25.14 -42.41 10.10
CA PRO A 933 -26.22 -41.61 9.56
C PRO A 933 -26.10 -40.15 9.99
N ILE A 934 -26.40 -39.27 9.04
CA ILE A 934 -26.61 -37.84 9.20
C ILE A 934 -28.06 -37.64 9.65
N THR A 935 -28.30 -37.09 10.86
CA THR A 935 -29.45 -36.23 11.19
C THR A 935 -29.34 -35.62 12.60
N GLU A 936 -29.65 -34.32 12.67
CA GLU A 936 -30.19 -33.53 13.80
C GLU A 936 -29.59 -33.59 15.22
N LYS A 937 -29.01 -32.46 15.65
CA LYS A 937 -29.51 -31.63 16.78
C LYS A 937 -28.59 -30.43 17.02
N ILE A 938 -29.07 -29.24 16.66
CA ILE A 938 -28.54 -27.95 17.12
C ILE A 938 -29.36 -27.57 18.36
N GLY A 939 -28.68 -27.24 19.45
CA GLY A 939 -29.30 -26.71 20.66
C GLY A 939 -28.27 -26.37 21.74
N HIS A 940 -28.19 -25.08 22.04
CA HIS A 940 -27.52 -24.44 23.19
C HIS A 940 -26.01 -24.18 23.14
N ALA A 941 -25.66 -22.91 22.88
CA ALA A 941 -24.64 -22.21 23.65
C ALA A 941 -25.03 -20.72 23.76
N GLN A 942 -25.18 -20.26 25.01
CA GLN A 942 -25.40 -18.86 25.39
C GLN A 942 -24.16 -18.02 25.03
N THR A 943 -24.36 -16.88 24.38
CA THR A 943 -23.34 -15.85 24.23
C THR A 943 -23.57 -14.75 25.27
N THR A 944 -22.56 -14.53 26.09
CA THR A 944 -22.38 -13.33 26.91
C THR A 944 -22.06 -12.15 26.00
N THR A 945 -22.92 -11.14 26.02
CA THR A 945 -22.74 -9.82 25.41
C THR A 945 -21.91 -8.93 26.31
N ASP A 946 -20.82 -8.38 25.79
CA ASP A 946 -20.40 -7.00 26.04
C ASP A 946 -19.39 -6.57 24.96
N MET A 947 -19.88 -5.79 23.99
CA MET A 947 -19.05 -4.97 23.10
C MET A 947 -19.70 -3.60 22.99
N SER A 948 -19.05 -2.62 23.60
CA SER A 948 -19.34 -1.20 23.38
C SER A 948 -18.89 -0.80 21.98
N VAL A 949 -19.84 -0.55 21.08
CA VAL A 949 -19.56 -0.04 19.73
C VAL A 949 -19.57 1.48 19.77
N THR A 950 -18.39 2.08 19.62
CA THR A 950 -18.23 3.51 19.36
C THR A 950 -18.57 3.82 17.89
N SER A 951 -19.53 4.73 17.69
CA SER A 951 -19.91 5.49 16.48
C SER A 951 -19.46 4.97 15.10
N ILE A 952 -20.39 4.36 14.36
CA ILE A 952 -20.27 4.11 12.91
C ILE A 952 -20.99 5.26 12.18
N PRO A 953 -20.37 5.94 11.19
CA PRO A 953 -21.04 6.92 10.35
C PRO A 953 -22.26 6.34 9.62
N PHE A 954 -23.34 7.12 9.50
CA PHE A 954 -24.62 6.69 8.90
C PHE A 954 -24.47 6.11 7.48
N THR A 955 -23.55 6.66 6.68
CA THR A 955 -23.21 6.20 5.33
C THR A 955 -22.59 4.80 5.30
N ASP A 956 -21.70 4.49 6.25
CA ASP A 956 -21.07 3.16 6.35
C ASP A 956 -22.08 2.09 6.77
N MET A 957 -23.11 2.48 7.54
CA MET A 957 -24.18 1.59 7.95
C MET A 957 -25.12 1.22 6.78
N LEU A 958 -25.39 2.16 5.86
CA LEU A 958 -26.15 1.91 4.63
C LEU A 958 -25.38 0.99 3.67
N ILE A 959 -24.07 1.22 3.51
CA ILE A 959 -23.17 0.39 2.71
C ILE A 959 -23.08 -1.04 3.28
N LEU A 960 -22.95 -1.19 4.60
CA LEU A 960 -22.93 -2.50 5.26
C LEU A 960 -24.25 -3.25 5.10
N THR A 961 -25.38 -2.54 5.17
CA THR A 961 -26.71 -3.15 5.01
C THR A 961 -26.93 -3.63 3.57
N ASP A 962 -26.54 -2.83 2.57
CA ASP A 962 -26.63 -3.20 1.16
C ASP A 962 -25.66 -4.34 0.79
N LEU A 963 -24.42 -4.31 1.30
CA LEU A 963 -23.45 -5.41 1.14
C LEU A 963 -23.95 -6.71 1.78
N LEU A 964 -24.61 -6.66 2.94
CA LEU A 964 -25.19 -7.84 3.57
C LEU A 964 -26.32 -8.42 2.71
N ILE A 965 -27.21 -7.56 2.19
CA ILE A 965 -28.33 -7.96 1.32
C ILE A 965 -27.82 -8.55 0.00
N ARG A 966 -26.85 -7.90 -0.65
CA ARG A 966 -26.21 -8.39 -1.90
C ARG A 966 -25.51 -9.73 -1.68
N LYS A 967 -24.78 -9.90 -0.57
CA LYS A 967 -24.02 -11.13 -0.26
C LYS A 967 -24.93 -12.30 0.14
N LEU A 968 -26.04 -12.03 0.80
CA LEU A 968 -27.10 -13.02 1.10
C LEU A 968 -27.81 -13.48 -0.18
N ASN A 969 -28.10 -12.57 -1.11
CA ASN A 969 -28.70 -12.92 -2.42
C ASN A 969 -27.72 -13.66 -3.36
N GLN A 970 -26.42 -13.37 -3.29
CA GLN A 970 -25.39 -14.09 -4.06
C GLN A 970 -25.15 -15.52 -3.54
N THR A 971 -25.23 -15.73 -2.23
CA THR A 971 -25.02 -17.06 -1.63
C THR A 971 -26.27 -17.94 -1.68
N ARG A 972 -27.47 -17.35 -1.74
CA ARG A 972 -28.75 -18.06 -1.94
C ARG A 972 -29.71 -17.25 -2.81
N PRO A 973 -29.75 -17.48 -4.13
CA PRO A 973 -30.72 -16.84 -5.01
C PRO A 973 -32.15 -17.20 -4.56
N ASN A 974 -33.02 -16.20 -4.41
CA ASN A 974 -34.43 -16.30 -3.99
C ASN A 974 -34.70 -16.55 -2.50
N TYR A 975 -33.73 -16.35 -1.60
CA TYR A 975 -33.90 -16.58 -0.15
C TYR A 975 -35.11 -15.82 0.46
N PHE A 976 -35.41 -14.60 0.00
CA PHE A 976 -36.54 -13.81 0.50
C PHE A 976 -37.90 -14.14 -0.14
N GLN A 977 -37.96 -14.94 -1.21
CA GLN A 977 -39.23 -15.33 -1.82
C GLN A 977 -39.84 -16.60 -1.20
N SER A 978 -39.10 -17.31 -0.33
CA SER A 978 -39.56 -18.59 0.24
C SER A 978 -39.67 -18.65 1.77
N CYS A 979 -39.39 -17.55 2.49
CA CYS A 979 -39.53 -17.54 3.95
C CYS A 979 -40.92 -17.01 4.37
N THR A 980 -41.68 -17.83 5.10
CA THR A 980 -42.80 -17.36 5.91
C THR A 980 -42.26 -16.74 7.21
N ILE A 981 -43.00 -15.78 7.78
CA ILE A 981 -42.65 -14.88 8.89
C ILE A 981 -42.21 -15.55 10.23
N ASP A 982 -42.21 -16.88 10.32
CA ASP A 982 -41.89 -17.63 11.54
C ASP A 982 -40.40 -17.95 11.72
N ASP A 983 -39.53 -17.51 10.81
CA ASP A 983 -38.09 -17.76 10.90
C ASP A 983 -37.43 -16.84 11.95
N VAL A 984 -37.11 -17.43 13.11
CA VAL A 984 -36.66 -16.74 14.35
C VAL A 984 -35.38 -15.92 14.12
N GLU A 985 -34.51 -16.32 13.20
CA GLU A 985 -33.26 -15.61 12.89
C GLU A 985 -33.49 -14.33 12.09
N VAL A 986 -34.47 -14.32 11.16
CA VAL A 986 -34.82 -13.14 10.36
C VAL A 986 -35.49 -12.09 11.24
N ARG A 987 -36.35 -12.52 12.16
CA ARG A 987 -36.96 -11.64 13.17
C ARG A 987 -35.91 -11.03 14.12
N GLY A 988 -34.91 -11.81 14.52
CA GLY A 988 -33.80 -11.34 15.36
C GLY A 988 -32.95 -10.25 14.69
N CYS A 989 -32.57 -10.45 13.43
CA CYS A 989 -31.81 -9.46 12.66
C CYS A 989 -32.62 -8.19 12.38
N ALA A 990 -33.91 -8.32 12.01
CA ALA A 990 -34.77 -7.17 11.74
C ALA A 990 -34.99 -6.30 13.00
N ILE A 991 -35.18 -6.93 14.17
CA ILE A 991 -35.33 -6.22 15.46
C ILE A 991 -34.03 -5.51 15.87
N GLN A 992 -32.87 -6.11 15.62
CA GLN A 992 -31.58 -5.46 15.90
C GLN A 992 -31.33 -4.26 14.99
N ILE A 993 -31.65 -4.37 13.69
CA ILE A 993 -31.53 -3.26 12.74
C ILE A 993 -32.49 -2.12 13.10
N LEU A 994 -33.75 -2.42 13.44
CA LEU A 994 -34.73 -1.44 13.92
C LEU A 994 -34.27 -0.74 15.20
N SER A 995 -33.69 -1.47 16.15
CA SER A 995 -33.15 -0.91 17.40
C SER A 995 -31.97 0.05 17.16
N ILE A 996 -31.08 -0.30 16.23
CA ILE A 996 -29.94 0.55 15.85
C ILE A 996 -30.44 1.80 15.10
N PHE A 997 -31.43 1.65 14.22
CA PHE A 997 -32.02 2.75 13.46
C PHE A 997 -32.76 3.73 14.38
N GLN A 998 -33.56 3.24 15.34
CA GLN A 998 -34.23 4.07 16.35
C GLN A 998 -33.25 4.86 17.22
N LYS A 999 -32.15 4.23 17.68
CA LYS A 999 -31.09 4.91 18.45
C LYS A 999 -30.36 5.98 17.63
N THR A 1000 -30.20 5.74 16.33
CA THR A 1000 -29.53 6.68 15.43
C THR A 1000 -30.41 7.90 15.15
N LEU A 1001 -31.71 7.69 14.93
CA LEU A 1001 -32.69 8.79 14.79
C LEU A 1001 -32.80 9.59 16.10
N ALA A 1002 -32.86 8.94 17.26
CA ALA A 1002 -32.88 9.64 18.56
C ALA A 1002 -31.65 10.55 18.76
N ASN A 1003 -30.46 10.10 18.33
CA ASN A 1003 -29.24 10.91 18.35
C ASN A 1003 -29.27 12.07 17.34
N ILE A 1004 -29.83 11.89 16.15
CA ILE A 1004 -29.94 12.94 15.13
C ILE A 1004 -30.89 14.05 15.58
N TYR A 1005 -32.01 13.70 16.22
CA TYR A 1005 -32.99 14.65 16.74
C TYR A 1005 -32.69 15.14 18.18
N GLY A 1006 -31.57 14.72 18.78
CA GLY A 1006 -31.13 15.19 20.10
C GLY A 1006 -32.00 14.76 21.28
N VAL A 1007 -32.76 13.67 21.14
CA VAL A 1007 -33.68 13.16 22.18
C VAL A 1007 -32.89 12.32 23.19
N LYS A 1008 -32.96 12.68 24.48
CA LYS A 1008 -32.29 11.91 25.56
C LYS A 1008 -33.09 10.64 25.88
N ASP A 1009 -32.40 9.59 26.30
CA ASP A 1009 -33.02 8.32 26.69
C ASP A 1009 -34.15 8.55 27.71
N GLY A 1010 -35.41 8.30 27.28
CA GLY A 1010 -36.62 8.41 28.10
C GLY A 1010 -37.65 9.46 27.68
N GLU A 1011 -37.37 10.31 26.68
CA GLU A 1011 -38.35 11.27 26.14
C GLU A 1011 -39.01 10.76 24.84
N SER A 1012 -40.31 11.06 24.63
CA SER A 1012 -41.05 10.60 23.44
C SER A 1012 -40.81 11.50 22.23
N MET A 1013 -40.53 10.90 21.07
CA MET A 1013 -40.46 11.56 19.76
C MET A 1013 -41.80 12.21 19.38
N ASP A 1014 -41.74 13.31 18.62
CA ASP A 1014 -42.91 14.00 18.08
C ASP A 1014 -43.66 13.13 17.04
N ILE A 1015 -44.94 13.44 16.84
CA ILE A 1015 -45.97 12.63 16.15
C ILE A 1015 -45.57 12.26 14.70
N ASP A 1016 -44.78 13.11 14.03
CA ASP A 1016 -44.37 12.89 12.64
C ASP A 1016 -43.25 11.84 12.49
N GLY A 1017 -42.34 11.73 13.46
CA GLY A 1017 -41.31 10.67 13.48
C GLY A 1017 -41.91 9.28 13.73
N ILE A 1018 -42.98 9.22 14.52
CA ILE A 1018 -43.72 7.97 14.81
C ILE A 1018 -44.43 7.47 13.54
N SER A 1019 -45.02 8.36 12.74
CA SER A 1019 -45.71 8.04 11.47
C SER A 1019 -44.79 7.40 10.43
N VAL A 1020 -43.53 7.87 10.32
CA VAL A 1020 -42.53 7.30 9.39
C VAL A 1020 -42.07 5.93 9.87
N ILE A 1021 -41.86 5.76 11.18
CA ILE A 1021 -41.48 4.47 11.77
C ILE A 1021 -42.60 3.44 11.59
N GLU A 1022 -43.87 3.80 11.82
CA GLU A 1022 -45.01 2.89 11.60
C GLU A 1022 -45.17 2.47 10.14
N LYS A 1023 -44.93 3.38 9.19
CA LYS A 1023 -44.95 3.06 7.74
C LYS A 1023 -43.79 2.16 7.34
N LEU A 1024 -42.58 2.41 7.85
CA LEU A 1024 -41.41 1.55 7.62
C LEU A 1024 -41.62 0.16 8.22
N GLU A 1025 -42.15 0.07 9.44
CA GLU A 1025 -42.48 -1.21 10.07
C GLU A 1025 -43.53 -2.00 9.28
N LYS A 1026 -44.53 -1.32 8.71
CA LYS A 1026 -45.56 -1.94 7.87
C LYS A 1026 -44.98 -2.48 6.56
N GLU A 1027 -44.12 -1.72 5.89
CA GLU A 1027 -43.52 -2.14 4.62
C GLU A 1027 -42.40 -3.18 4.81
N ILE A 1028 -41.68 -3.16 5.94
CA ILE A 1028 -40.76 -4.23 6.35
C ILE A 1028 -41.53 -5.53 6.60
N ARG A 1029 -42.70 -5.47 7.24
CA ARG A 1029 -43.57 -6.65 7.42
C ARG A 1029 -44.13 -7.18 6.10
N ASN A 1030 -44.29 -6.32 5.09
CA ASN A 1030 -44.83 -6.68 3.78
C ASN A 1030 -43.76 -7.10 2.75
N GLY A 1031 -42.46 -7.01 3.08
CA GLY A 1031 -41.38 -7.53 2.24
C GLY A 1031 -41.13 -6.79 0.92
N SER A 1032 -41.29 -5.45 0.89
CA SER A 1032 -41.06 -4.63 -0.33
C SER A 1032 -39.87 -3.67 -0.18
N PRO A 1033 -38.64 -4.07 -0.58
CA PRO A 1033 -37.44 -3.23 -0.44
C PRO A 1033 -37.48 -1.92 -1.24
N GLN A 1034 -38.18 -1.93 -2.38
CA GLN A 1034 -38.30 -0.78 -3.28
C GLN A 1034 -39.15 0.35 -2.66
N ASN A 1035 -40.17 -0.01 -1.86
CA ASN A 1035 -41.00 0.95 -1.14
C ASN A 1035 -40.27 1.56 0.07
N ILE A 1036 -39.37 0.81 0.72
CA ILE A 1036 -38.57 1.29 1.85
C ILE A 1036 -37.61 2.40 1.40
N SER A 1037 -36.90 2.21 0.28
CA SER A 1037 -36.05 3.26 -0.30
C SER A 1037 -36.86 4.50 -0.69
N LYS A 1038 -38.07 4.31 -1.26
CA LYS A 1038 -38.94 5.42 -1.63
C LYS A 1038 -39.47 6.19 -0.42
N ILE A 1039 -39.90 5.52 0.65
CA ILE A 1039 -40.36 6.18 1.88
C ILE A 1039 -39.23 6.96 2.55
N LEU A 1040 -38.01 6.43 2.54
CA LEU A 1040 -36.83 7.12 3.07
C LEU A 1040 -36.46 8.35 2.23
N LEU A 1041 -36.47 8.24 0.89
CA LEU A 1041 -36.22 9.36 -0.02
C LEU A 1041 -37.31 10.44 0.08
N ASP A 1042 -38.58 10.05 0.11
CA ASP A 1042 -39.72 10.97 0.24
C ASP A 1042 -39.75 11.66 1.62
N SER A 1043 -39.24 11.02 2.68
CA SER A 1043 -39.11 11.64 4.02
C SER A 1043 -37.95 12.64 4.07
N ILE A 1044 -36.85 12.35 3.37
CA ILE A 1044 -35.71 13.26 3.22
C ILE A 1044 -36.09 14.51 2.38
N ASP A 1045 -36.90 14.32 1.33
CA ASP A 1045 -37.35 15.41 0.44
C ASP A 1045 -38.29 16.41 1.13
N ASN A 1046 -39.02 15.99 2.17
CA ASN A 1046 -40.03 16.83 2.82
C ASN A 1046 -39.54 17.62 4.04
N GLU A 1047 -38.43 17.24 4.71
CA GLU A 1047 -38.04 17.84 6.00
C GLU A 1047 -36.75 18.70 6.03
N MET A 1048 -35.91 18.76 4.98
CA MET A 1048 -34.65 19.53 5.05
C MET A 1048 -34.25 20.30 3.76
N PRO A 1049 -34.69 21.57 3.61
CA PRO A 1049 -34.40 22.37 2.41
C PRO A 1049 -32.94 22.83 2.26
N GLN A 1050 -32.18 22.98 3.36
CA GLN A 1050 -30.88 23.69 3.34
C GLN A 1050 -29.64 22.85 2.99
N ARG A 1051 -29.78 21.52 2.86
CA ARG A 1051 -28.67 20.62 2.44
C ARG A 1051 -28.95 19.86 1.13
N LYS A 1052 -30.03 20.24 0.45
CA LYS A 1052 -30.63 19.55 -0.70
C LYS A 1052 -29.65 19.27 -1.84
N GLU A 1053 -28.83 20.25 -2.20
CA GLU A 1053 -28.02 20.14 -3.43
C GLU A 1053 -26.69 19.41 -3.22
N GLU A 1054 -26.20 19.37 -1.99
CA GLU A 1054 -24.92 18.72 -1.66
C GLU A 1054 -25.07 17.21 -1.47
N LEU A 1055 -26.12 16.78 -0.76
CA LEU A 1055 -26.47 15.37 -0.61
C LEU A 1055 -26.94 14.75 -1.94
N ARG A 1056 -27.69 15.51 -2.75
CA ARG A 1056 -28.14 15.05 -4.07
C ARG A 1056 -26.97 14.91 -5.05
N ARG A 1057 -25.97 15.81 -5.02
CA ARG A 1057 -24.75 15.68 -5.84
C ARG A 1057 -23.91 14.49 -5.41
N GLN A 1058 -23.69 14.29 -4.09
CA GLN A 1058 -22.93 13.14 -3.60
C GLN A 1058 -23.59 11.80 -3.96
N LEU A 1059 -24.92 11.71 -3.85
CA LEU A 1059 -25.66 10.49 -4.18
C LEU A 1059 -25.66 10.19 -5.69
N ILE A 1060 -25.74 11.22 -6.55
CA ILE A 1060 -25.70 11.05 -8.01
C ILE A 1060 -24.28 10.67 -8.47
N THR A 1061 -23.24 11.29 -7.92
CA THR A 1061 -21.84 11.00 -8.27
C THR A 1061 -21.45 9.57 -7.91
N GLU A 1062 -21.93 9.02 -6.80
CA GLU A 1062 -21.63 7.63 -6.43
C GLU A 1062 -22.49 6.60 -7.17
N LEU A 1063 -23.73 6.93 -7.54
CA LEU A 1063 -24.57 6.07 -8.40
C LEU A 1063 -24.07 6.01 -9.85
N GLU A 1064 -23.45 7.08 -10.36
CA GLU A 1064 -22.81 7.09 -11.68
C GLU A 1064 -21.48 6.32 -11.68
N LEU A 1065 -20.73 6.34 -10.57
CA LEU A 1065 -19.50 5.55 -10.38
C LEU A 1065 -19.74 4.02 -10.26
N GLU A 1066 -20.93 3.57 -9.85
CA GLU A 1066 -21.31 2.14 -9.87
C GLU A 1066 -21.85 1.66 -11.24
N SER A 1067 -22.05 2.55 -12.21
CA SER A 1067 -22.45 2.18 -13.59
C SER A 1067 -21.27 1.90 -14.54
N LEU A 1068 -20.04 2.18 -14.08
CA LEU A 1068 -18.74 1.83 -14.67
C LEU A 1068 -18.12 0.64 -13.93
#